data_AF-A0A671LMS7-F1
#
_entry.id   AF-A0A671LMS7-F1
#
_cell.length_a   1.000
_cell.length_b   1.000
_cell.length_c   1.000
_cell.angle_alpha   90.00
_cell.angle_beta   90.00
_cell.angle_gamma   90.00
#
_symmetry.space_group_name_H-M   'P 1'
#
loop_
_entity.id
_entity.type
_entity.pdbx_description
1 polymer ?
#
loop_
_entity_poly.entity_id
_entity_poly.type
_entity_poly.pdbx_seq_one_letter_code
_entity_poly.pdbx_strand_id
1 'polypeptide(L)'
;MGGKNKQRTKGNVRPSSSGRAADLLARESGVVPGFVGFGVSTSSDPGYVPAVQGAEEIDNQVDADFRMVLRKLSKRDAVTKLKAVQEFGAMCQERQPDVVKGVLPYWPRIYCRISMDHDRRVREATQQAFEQLVLKVKRNLAPYLKSIMGHWLISQCDTYSPAASAASAAFQAAFPLNKQPEAISFCKDEVLNVLQDNLLKETADTLSDPHSVPEEEREAKFIRLLTSSLLALKRLLSILPEQDRELLKERLTQLITQGKFWKYSKHKTPQIRGAFFELIATMCAHTPQLIQAEAARACSAVLLSIDDTDPVVLPPLWEAVLHILSCVDNCWTHVSARKGVMPKLWVLLKEGGRGLATSLHPNMLPFISKLPAEVTQPNLEFSRTFLTSVIQGLSSDRAKSSPSESAAIIFATMECLRFIILQNVGDEQEQRNIQNMLISEQLLPLIDRALGNPSLQTGPLFPQVSDMLLSWEKRAVGKEAPTFQRLLSDFWEGLGRLCTTYVDCEEAERTALEGIASLLQIMHNPNSASKQTKKKKTVKICFTDREERGQGEEPPMESPALEEQHYPLRNGHLLDLVCQLAELNMLYVSKRESERHLRFLSQLLRVFPSPQVFQVLLRPEEMKPEMGPELRPLAENAAVHFLLQRVTIWLKQDDRKDTDFLVDMVFSSLQCCFCSFWFRLWKVWLRPSPWPRRPAVSCLSLSSVLILLKRNGVALDGLCCLRPNKPTADFVRNHWFNILLKWYIEGT
;
A
#
# COMPACT_ATOMS: atom_id res chain seq x y z
N MET A 1 -51.28 24.92 66.47
CA MET A 1 -50.57 25.43 67.66
C MET A 1 -49.77 24.28 68.25
N GLY A 2 -48.50 24.13 67.84
CA GLY A 2 -47.63 23.00 68.19
C GLY A 2 -46.27 23.50 68.69
N GLY A 3 -45.82 22.94 69.81
CA GLY A 3 -44.78 23.48 70.69
C GLY A 3 -43.33 23.33 70.23
N LYS A 4 -42.48 24.20 70.78
CA LYS A 4 -41.02 24.19 70.70
C LYS A 4 -40.45 22.95 71.40
N ASN A 5 -39.68 22.13 70.67
CA ASN A 5 -38.80 21.13 71.27
C ASN A 5 -37.34 21.60 71.19
N LYS A 6 -36.78 21.94 72.35
CA LYS A 6 -35.34 22.19 72.56
C LYS A 6 -34.61 20.85 72.54
N GLN A 7 -33.62 20.72 71.66
CA GLN A 7 -32.72 19.56 71.62
C GLN A 7 -31.66 19.71 72.73
N ARG A 8 -31.68 18.80 73.70
CA ARG A 8 -30.70 18.69 74.79
C ARG A 8 -29.60 17.71 74.36
N THR A 9 -28.37 18.19 74.16
CA THR A 9 -27.20 17.33 73.96
C THR A 9 -26.66 16.83 75.30
N LYS A 10 -26.37 15.53 75.36
CA LYS A 10 -25.83 14.83 76.53
C LYS A 10 -24.29 14.97 76.50
N GLY A 11 -23.67 15.53 77.55
CA GLY A 11 -22.20 15.47 77.74
C GLY A 11 -21.44 16.78 77.97
N ASN A 12 -22.07 17.94 78.08
CA ASN A 12 -21.42 19.22 78.46
C ASN A 12 -20.14 19.61 77.66
N VAL A 13 -19.98 19.13 76.43
CA VAL A 13 -18.89 19.54 75.52
C VAL A 13 -19.40 20.66 74.60
N ARG A 14 -18.69 21.80 74.55
CA ARG A 14 -18.96 22.90 73.62
C ARG A 14 -18.82 22.39 72.17
N PRO A 15 -19.76 22.67 71.26
CA PRO A 15 -19.56 22.38 69.84
C PRO A 15 -18.48 23.31 69.28
N SER A 16 -17.48 22.74 68.62
CA SER A 16 -16.44 23.49 67.89
C SER A 16 -17.07 24.32 66.77
N SER A 17 -17.05 25.64 66.91
CA SER A 17 -17.54 26.55 65.87
C SER A 17 -16.53 26.63 64.73
N SER A 18 -16.87 26.07 63.58
CA SER A 18 -16.12 26.16 62.32
C SER A 18 -15.82 27.61 61.89
N GLY A 19 -16.64 28.58 62.31
CA GLY A 19 -16.42 30.00 62.02
C GLY A 19 -15.13 30.58 62.62
N ARG A 20 -14.73 30.16 63.82
CA ARG A 20 -13.48 30.65 64.45
C ARG A 20 -12.22 30.05 63.84
N ALA A 21 -12.30 28.85 63.26
CA ALA A 21 -11.19 28.24 62.53
C ALA A 21 -10.99 28.90 61.16
N ALA A 22 -12.08 29.29 60.49
CA ALA A 22 -12.03 30.04 59.24
C ALA A 22 -11.44 31.45 59.41
N ASP A 23 -11.77 32.14 60.52
CA ASP A 23 -11.23 33.48 60.81
C ASP A 23 -9.73 33.48 61.15
N LEU A 24 -9.20 32.40 61.72
CA LEU A 24 -7.76 32.28 62.01
C LEU A 24 -6.94 32.03 60.73
N LEU A 25 -7.45 31.23 59.79
CA LEU A 25 -6.81 30.98 58.50
C LEU A 25 -6.81 32.22 57.59
N ALA A 26 -7.85 33.06 57.69
CA ALA A 26 -7.94 34.31 56.92
C ALA A 26 -6.96 35.40 57.40
N ARG A 27 -6.47 35.31 58.64
CA ARG A 27 -5.59 36.34 59.25
C ARG A 27 -4.10 36.07 59.09
N GLU A 28 -3.68 34.85 58.76
CA GLU A 28 -2.26 34.45 58.79
C GLU A 28 -1.53 34.47 57.43
N SER A 29 -2.16 34.87 56.33
CA SER A 29 -1.46 34.92 55.02
C SER A 29 -1.91 36.10 54.17
N GLY A 30 -1.55 37.30 54.62
CA GLY A 30 -1.70 38.56 53.89
C GLY A 30 -0.76 38.74 52.70
N VAL A 31 -0.65 37.75 51.82
CA VAL A 31 0.05 37.86 50.52
C VAL A 31 -0.89 37.38 49.43
N VAL A 32 -1.22 38.29 48.51
CA VAL A 32 -2.00 38.02 47.30
C VAL A 32 -1.16 37.19 46.32
N PRO A 33 -1.58 35.97 45.91
CA PRO A 33 -1.02 35.35 44.72
C PRO A 33 -1.91 35.69 43.53
N GLY A 34 -1.35 36.49 42.60
CA GLY A 34 -1.82 36.51 41.23
C GLY A 34 -1.75 35.08 40.66
N PHE A 35 -2.86 34.63 40.10
CA PHE A 35 -3.05 33.25 39.65
C PHE A 35 -2.12 32.92 38.47
N VAL A 36 -1.07 32.15 38.77
CA VAL A 36 -0.24 31.38 37.84
C VAL A 36 -0.57 29.91 38.05
N GLY A 37 -0.72 29.16 36.96
CA GLY A 37 -1.16 27.76 36.98
C GLY A 37 -0.17 26.75 37.58
N PHE A 38 -0.73 25.54 37.77
CA PHE A 38 -0.15 24.22 38.06
C PHE A 38 -0.10 23.69 39.51
N GLY A 39 -0.81 22.57 39.69
CA GLY A 39 -0.37 21.44 40.52
C GLY A 39 -1.13 21.25 41.83
N VAL A 40 -2.10 20.32 41.85
CA VAL A 40 -2.26 19.22 42.84
C VAL A 40 -3.50 18.42 42.43
N SER A 41 -3.25 17.25 41.84
CA SER A 41 -4.20 16.13 41.80
C SER A 41 -3.99 15.31 43.07
N THR A 42 -4.60 15.72 44.19
CA THR A 42 -4.93 14.86 45.34
C THR A 42 -5.99 15.56 46.18
N SER A 43 -7.13 14.87 46.36
CA SER A 43 -8.25 15.19 47.26
C SER A 43 -9.26 16.27 46.83
N SER A 44 -10.53 15.83 46.82
CA SER A 44 -11.81 16.58 46.79
C SER A 44 -12.05 17.59 45.66
N ASP A 45 -13.04 17.21 44.83
CA ASP A 45 -13.92 18.03 43.98
C ASP A 45 -13.88 19.54 44.25
N PRO A 46 -13.64 20.32 43.19
CA PRO A 46 -14.73 21.20 42.80
C PRO A 46 -15.07 20.99 41.32
N GLY A 47 -16.31 20.58 41.04
CA GLY A 47 -17.00 20.85 39.79
C GLY A 47 -17.16 22.36 39.59
N TYR A 48 -18.28 22.80 39.01
CA TYR A 48 -18.70 24.20 39.10
C TYR A 48 -18.73 24.65 40.58
N VAL A 49 -17.63 25.22 41.06
CA VAL A 49 -17.52 25.84 42.37
C VAL A 49 -16.99 27.24 42.11
N PRO A 50 -17.80 28.28 42.35
CA PRO A 50 -17.32 29.64 42.27
C PRO A 50 -16.26 29.81 43.37
N ALA A 51 -15.02 30.07 42.97
CA ALA A 51 -13.95 30.34 43.90
C ALA A 51 -14.15 31.73 44.51
N VAL A 52 -13.96 31.83 45.84
CA VAL A 52 -13.84 33.05 46.65
C VAL A 52 -15.16 33.65 47.18
N GLN A 53 -15.14 34.11 48.44
CA GLN A 53 -16.17 34.99 49.03
C GLN A 53 -16.41 36.18 48.08
N GLY A 54 -17.66 36.35 47.64
CA GLY A 54 -18.04 37.19 46.48
C GLY A 54 -18.67 36.38 45.33
N ALA A 55 -18.62 35.06 45.40
CA ALA A 55 -19.22 34.10 44.46
C ALA A 55 -20.69 34.38 44.06
N GLU A 56 -21.54 34.89 44.95
CA GLU A 56 -22.95 35.14 44.62
C GLU A 56 -23.13 36.29 43.62
N GLU A 57 -22.21 37.27 43.58
CA GLU A 57 -22.28 38.41 42.64
C GLU A 57 -21.79 38.05 41.23
N ILE A 58 -20.87 37.08 41.10
CA ILE A 58 -20.34 36.60 39.80
C ILE A 58 -21.17 35.44 39.24
N ASP A 59 -21.76 34.60 40.09
CA ASP A 59 -22.71 33.54 39.71
C ASP A 59 -24.00 34.17 39.13
N ASN A 60 -24.43 35.34 39.63
CA ASN A 60 -25.61 36.04 39.10
C ASN A 60 -25.44 36.69 37.71
N GLN A 61 -24.22 36.76 37.18
CA GLN A 61 -23.95 37.25 35.82
C GLN A 61 -24.16 36.18 34.75
N VAL A 62 -24.26 34.91 35.14
CA VAL A 62 -24.57 33.80 34.25
C VAL A 62 -26.07 33.52 34.31
N ASP A 63 -26.69 33.47 33.15
CA ASP A 63 -28.10 33.09 33.00
C ASP A 63 -28.41 31.78 33.74
N ALA A 64 -29.59 31.74 34.37
CA ALA A 64 -29.95 30.68 35.31
C ALA A 64 -29.99 29.28 34.65
N ASP A 65 -30.42 29.21 33.39
CA ASP A 65 -30.46 27.96 32.64
C ASP A 65 -29.03 27.49 32.34
N PHE A 66 -28.14 28.40 31.97
CA PHE A 66 -26.73 28.07 31.75
C PHE A 66 -26.07 27.56 33.04
N ARG A 67 -26.33 28.20 34.18
CA ARG A 67 -25.83 27.71 35.48
C ARG A 67 -26.30 26.31 35.80
N MET A 68 -27.58 26.02 35.57
CA MET A 68 -28.13 24.69 35.78
C MET A 68 -27.41 23.65 34.90
N VAL A 69 -27.21 23.96 33.62
CA VAL A 69 -26.52 23.08 32.68
C VAL A 69 -25.05 22.87 33.07
N LEU A 70 -24.31 23.92 33.41
CA LEU A 70 -22.91 23.80 33.86
C LEU A 70 -22.76 22.95 35.14
N ARG A 71 -23.74 23.03 36.05
CA ARG A 71 -23.80 22.15 37.23
C ARG A 71 -24.08 20.69 36.84
N LYS A 72 -24.96 20.42 35.87
CA LYS A 72 -25.21 19.06 35.34
C LYS A 72 -23.94 18.47 34.70
N LEU A 73 -23.15 19.27 33.98
CA LEU A 73 -21.87 18.83 33.37
C LEU A 73 -20.82 18.39 34.40
N SER A 74 -20.91 18.91 35.62
CA SER A 74 -19.99 18.56 36.71
C SER A 74 -20.33 17.22 37.40
N LYS A 75 -21.48 16.62 37.09
CA LYS A 75 -21.89 15.31 37.65
C LYS A 75 -20.99 14.18 37.14
N ARG A 76 -21.13 12.97 37.69
CA ARG A 76 -20.38 11.79 37.25
C ARG A 76 -21.08 11.03 36.11
N ASP A 77 -22.41 10.90 36.19
CA ASP A 77 -23.24 10.14 35.25
C ASP A 77 -23.12 10.62 33.79
N ALA A 78 -22.77 9.69 32.90
CA ALA A 78 -22.51 9.97 31.49
C ALA A 78 -23.77 10.41 30.71
N VAL A 79 -24.93 9.82 31.02
CA VAL A 79 -26.20 10.17 30.34
C VAL A 79 -26.62 11.59 30.69
N THR A 80 -26.49 11.98 31.96
CA THR A 80 -26.76 13.33 32.43
C THR A 80 -25.81 14.34 31.81
N LYS A 81 -24.51 14.03 31.72
CA LYS A 81 -23.54 14.89 31.01
C LYS A 81 -23.87 15.04 29.54
N LEU A 82 -24.20 13.95 28.85
CA LEU A 82 -24.52 13.97 27.43
C LEU A 82 -25.70 14.88 27.14
N LYS A 83 -26.81 14.71 27.88
CA LYS A 83 -28.00 15.57 27.75
C LYS A 83 -27.66 17.03 28.08
N ALA A 84 -26.88 17.27 29.13
CA ALA A 84 -26.47 18.61 29.51
C ALA A 84 -25.56 19.30 28.48
N VAL A 85 -24.64 18.56 27.85
CA VAL A 85 -23.78 19.09 26.77
C VAL A 85 -24.62 19.44 25.54
N GLN A 86 -25.59 18.61 25.18
CA GLN A 86 -26.49 18.88 24.06
C GLN A 86 -27.39 20.09 24.33
N GLU A 87 -27.95 20.18 25.54
CA GLU A 87 -28.70 21.34 26.03
C GLU A 87 -27.82 22.61 25.99
N PHE A 88 -26.57 22.53 26.45
CA PHE A 88 -25.60 23.63 26.38
C PHE A 88 -25.36 24.10 24.93
N GLY A 89 -25.14 23.16 24.00
CA GLY A 89 -24.92 23.45 22.59
C GLY A 89 -26.11 24.14 21.93
N ALA A 90 -27.32 23.63 22.16
CA ALA A 90 -28.56 24.24 21.68
C ALA A 90 -28.75 25.66 22.23
N MET A 91 -28.52 25.85 23.53
CA MET A 91 -28.56 27.18 24.15
C MET A 91 -27.51 28.13 23.56
N CYS A 92 -26.29 27.66 23.29
CA CYS A 92 -25.26 28.45 22.61
C CYS A 92 -25.68 28.84 21.19
N GLN A 93 -26.49 28.03 20.52
CA GLN A 93 -27.00 28.33 19.18
C GLN A 93 -28.17 29.32 19.20
N GLU A 94 -29.11 29.16 20.13
CA GLU A 94 -30.39 29.89 20.16
C GLU A 94 -30.29 31.25 20.88
N ARG A 95 -29.54 31.32 21.99
CA ARG A 95 -29.52 32.51 22.85
C ARG A 95 -28.72 33.67 22.22
N GLN A 96 -28.97 34.87 22.72
CA GLN A 96 -28.26 36.08 22.28
C GLN A 96 -26.77 36.01 22.67
N PRO A 97 -25.86 36.55 21.84
CA PRO A 97 -24.42 36.49 22.10
C PRO A 97 -24.00 37.01 23.48
N ASP A 98 -24.60 38.08 23.98
CA ASP A 98 -24.22 38.68 25.27
C ASP A 98 -24.55 37.77 26.46
N VAL A 99 -25.63 37.01 26.38
CA VAL A 99 -25.98 36.00 27.39
C VAL A 99 -24.95 34.85 27.36
N VAL A 100 -24.62 34.36 26.16
CA VAL A 100 -23.69 33.24 25.99
C VAL A 100 -22.27 33.61 26.44
N LYS A 101 -21.83 34.86 26.25
CA LYS A 101 -20.51 35.34 26.71
C LYS A 101 -20.31 35.17 28.22
N GLY A 102 -21.39 35.22 29.02
CA GLY A 102 -21.33 35.02 30.47
C GLY A 102 -20.75 33.66 30.90
N VAL A 103 -20.78 32.64 30.03
CA VAL A 103 -20.25 31.31 30.35
C VAL A 103 -18.73 31.20 30.19
N LEU A 104 -18.11 32.12 29.45
CA LEU A 104 -16.71 32.03 29.04
C LEU A 104 -15.70 31.94 30.19
N PRO A 105 -15.85 32.67 31.32
CA PRO A 105 -14.94 32.53 32.46
C PRO A 105 -14.89 31.12 33.05
N TYR A 106 -15.98 30.35 32.91
CA TYR A 106 -16.12 29.01 33.49
C TYR A 106 -15.81 27.89 32.49
N TRP A 107 -15.95 28.20 31.20
CA TRP A 107 -15.83 27.21 30.13
C TRP A 107 -14.48 26.47 30.11
N PRO A 108 -13.30 27.11 30.26
CA PRO A 108 -12.03 26.41 30.15
C PRO A 108 -11.90 25.21 31.08
N ARG A 109 -12.23 25.40 32.36
CA ARG A 109 -12.17 24.33 33.37
C ARG A 109 -13.12 23.19 33.04
N ILE A 110 -14.33 23.52 32.59
CA ILE A 110 -15.36 22.54 32.27
C ILE A 110 -14.96 21.77 31.02
N TYR A 111 -14.62 22.50 29.94
CA TYR A 111 -14.20 21.94 28.65
C TYR A 111 -13.05 20.96 28.81
N CYS A 112 -11.95 21.35 29.48
CA CYS A 112 -10.79 20.48 29.65
C CYS A 112 -11.15 19.17 30.36
N ARG A 113 -12.13 19.18 31.27
CA ARG A 113 -12.61 17.98 31.96
C ARG A 113 -13.51 17.11 31.08
N ILE A 114 -14.52 17.70 30.42
CA ILE A 114 -15.53 16.93 29.67
C ILE A 114 -15.05 16.51 28.28
N SER A 115 -14.07 17.21 27.70
CA SER A 115 -13.41 16.79 26.45
C SER A 115 -12.60 15.50 26.63
N MET A 116 -12.19 15.20 27.87
CA MET A 116 -11.48 13.96 28.23
C MET A 116 -12.38 12.91 28.88
N ASP A 117 -13.71 13.04 28.77
CA ASP A 117 -14.65 12.11 29.41
C ASP A 117 -14.45 10.65 28.93
N HIS A 118 -14.72 9.69 29.81
CA HIS A 118 -14.68 8.26 29.47
C HIS A 118 -15.67 7.90 28.36
N ASP A 119 -16.89 8.47 28.37
CA ASP A 119 -17.92 8.18 27.37
C ASP A 119 -17.62 8.95 26.07
N ARG A 120 -17.43 8.19 24.99
CA ARG A 120 -17.13 8.72 23.65
C ARG A 120 -18.20 9.67 23.11
N ARG A 121 -19.48 9.47 23.48
CA ARG A 121 -20.60 10.32 23.06
C ARG A 121 -20.56 11.67 23.77
N VAL A 122 -20.15 11.69 25.04
CA VAL A 122 -19.95 12.94 25.79
C VAL A 122 -18.81 13.73 25.16
N ARG A 123 -17.71 13.07 24.79
CA ARG A 123 -16.59 13.73 24.10
C ARG A 123 -17.02 14.30 22.75
N GLU A 124 -17.71 13.54 21.91
CA GLU A 124 -18.21 14.01 20.61
C GLU A 124 -19.16 15.20 20.77
N ALA A 125 -20.19 15.05 21.61
CA ALA A 125 -21.16 16.11 21.85
C ALA A 125 -20.50 17.36 22.43
N THR A 126 -19.44 17.21 23.23
CA THR A 126 -18.68 18.34 23.79
C THR A 126 -18.09 19.17 22.66
N GLN A 127 -17.53 18.54 21.63
CA GLN A 127 -16.94 19.26 20.51
C GLN A 127 -18.01 19.93 19.64
N GLN A 128 -19.14 19.26 19.41
CA GLN A 128 -20.30 19.85 18.71
C GLN A 128 -20.86 21.07 19.44
N ALA A 129 -21.00 20.98 20.76
CA ALA A 129 -21.45 22.09 21.59
C ALA A 129 -20.40 23.22 21.64
N PHE A 130 -19.12 22.85 21.64
CA PHE A 130 -18.03 23.82 21.61
C PHE A 130 -17.99 24.59 20.27
N GLU A 131 -18.28 23.94 19.14
CA GLU A 131 -18.46 24.61 17.85
C GLU A 131 -19.56 25.69 17.93
N GLN A 132 -20.72 25.38 18.51
CA GLN A 132 -21.79 26.38 18.68
C GLN A 132 -21.37 27.55 19.56
N LEU A 133 -20.65 27.27 20.66
CA LEU A 133 -20.09 28.31 21.52
C LEU A 133 -19.13 29.22 20.74
N VAL A 134 -18.18 28.63 20.01
CA VAL A 134 -17.21 29.33 19.15
C VAL A 134 -17.91 30.24 18.15
N LEU A 135 -18.89 29.71 17.42
CA LEU A 135 -19.64 30.45 16.39
C LEU A 135 -20.40 31.64 16.99
N LYS A 136 -20.94 31.48 18.21
CA LYS A 136 -21.70 32.53 18.90
C LYS A 136 -20.82 33.63 19.48
N VAL A 137 -19.73 33.27 20.16
CA VAL A 137 -18.89 34.23 20.91
C VAL A 137 -17.75 34.83 20.07
N LYS A 138 -17.34 34.16 18.99
CA LYS A 138 -16.31 34.62 18.04
C LYS A 138 -15.04 35.08 18.77
N ARG A 139 -14.58 36.30 18.50
CA ARG A 139 -13.35 36.91 19.07
C ARG A 139 -13.35 36.98 20.59
N ASN A 140 -14.51 36.91 21.26
CA ASN A 140 -14.58 36.92 22.72
C ASN A 140 -14.00 35.65 23.36
N LEU A 141 -13.73 34.60 22.58
CA LEU A 141 -13.01 33.42 23.06
C LEU A 141 -11.52 33.69 23.29
N ALA A 142 -10.94 34.72 22.64
CA ALA A 142 -9.50 34.98 22.62
C ALA A 142 -8.82 34.99 24.01
N PRO A 143 -9.39 35.62 25.06
CA PRO A 143 -8.78 35.64 26.41
C PRO A 143 -8.62 34.26 27.05
N TYR A 144 -9.37 33.27 26.56
CA TYR A 144 -9.44 31.93 27.15
C TYR A 144 -8.73 30.86 26.33
N LEU A 145 -8.22 31.21 25.13
CA LEU A 145 -7.64 30.26 24.18
C LEU A 145 -6.47 29.48 24.77
N LYS A 146 -5.56 30.17 25.45
CA LYS A 146 -4.38 29.55 26.09
C LYS A 146 -4.76 28.45 27.07
N SER A 147 -5.87 28.61 27.79
CA SER A 147 -6.34 27.64 28.77
C SER A 147 -7.01 26.39 28.18
N ILE A 148 -7.45 26.44 26.92
CA ILE A 148 -8.21 25.35 26.28
C ILE A 148 -7.46 24.69 25.12
N MET A 149 -6.51 25.39 24.49
CA MET A 149 -5.91 24.97 23.22
C MET A 149 -5.22 23.61 23.32
N GLY A 150 -4.54 23.31 24.44
CA GLY A 150 -3.90 22.01 24.66
C GLY A 150 -4.90 20.84 24.59
N HIS A 151 -6.01 20.94 25.33
CA HIS A 151 -7.07 19.93 25.33
C HIS A 151 -7.84 19.90 24.01
N TRP A 152 -7.95 21.02 23.31
CA TRP A 152 -8.58 21.10 22.00
C TRP A 152 -7.75 20.38 20.93
N LEU A 153 -6.42 20.57 20.92
CA LEU A 153 -5.54 19.83 20.03
C LEU A 153 -5.55 18.33 20.33
N ILE A 154 -5.53 17.93 21.60
CA ILE A 154 -5.70 16.52 22.01
C ILE A 154 -7.03 15.97 21.48
N SER A 155 -8.12 16.74 21.59
CA SER A 155 -9.45 16.32 21.10
C SER A 155 -9.49 16.12 19.59
N GLN A 156 -8.73 16.89 18.80
CA GLN A 156 -8.57 16.69 17.35
C GLN A 156 -7.84 15.38 17.01
N CYS A 157 -7.21 14.75 17.98
CA CYS A 157 -6.49 13.48 17.85
C CYS A 157 -7.15 12.35 18.67
N ASP A 158 -8.44 12.45 18.99
CA ASP A 158 -9.17 11.40 19.71
C ASP A 158 -9.17 10.08 18.93
N THR A 159 -9.01 8.96 19.64
CA THR A 159 -9.07 7.61 19.04
C THR A 159 -10.47 7.26 18.52
N TYR A 160 -11.51 7.97 18.96
CA TYR A 160 -12.85 7.89 18.40
C TYR A 160 -13.04 8.93 17.29
N SER A 161 -12.99 8.47 16.04
CA SER A 161 -13.00 9.33 14.84
C SER A 161 -14.10 10.41 14.81
N PRO A 162 -15.38 10.14 15.19
CA PRO A 162 -16.41 11.19 15.22
C PRO A 162 -16.09 12.35 16.16
N ALA A 163 -15.50 12.09 17.32
CA ALA A 163 -15.08 13.15 18.26
C ALA A 163 -13.90 13.97 17.70
N ALA A 164 -12.91 13.30 17.10
CA ALA A 164 -11.77 13.97 16.46
C ALA A 164 -12.19 14.87 15.28
N SER A 165 -13.10 14.37 14.44
CA SER A 165 -13.67 15.13 13.33
C SER A 165 -14.46 16.33 13.82
N ALA A 166 -15.31 16.17 14.86
CA ALA A 166 -16.06 17.27 15.44
C ALA A 166 -15.14 18.34 16.09
N ALA A 167 -14.08 17.92 16.78
CA ALA A 167 -13.08 18.85 17.33
C ALA A 167 -12.38 19.64 16.22
N SER A 168 -12.07 18.99 15.11
CA SER A 168 -11.43 19.61 13.94
C SER A 168 -12.36 20.58 13.23
N ALA A 169 -13.65 20.24 13.10
CA ALA A 169 -14.68 21.12 12.57
C ALA A 169 -14.84 22.38 13.43
N ALA A 170 -14.95 22.21 14.76
CA ALA A 170 -14.99 23.33 15.70
C ALA A 170 -13.75 24.24 15.56
N PHE A 171 -12.56 23.65 15.41
CA PHE A 171 -11.32 24.40 15.25
C PHE A 171 -11.29 25.18 13.92
N GLN A 172 -11.74 24.56 12.83
CA GLN A 172 -11.85 25.19 11.52
C GLN A 172 -12.90 26.33 11.52
N ALA A 173 -14.00 26.16 12.25
CA ALA A 173 -15.02 27.19 12.43
C ALA A 173 -14.48 28.41 13.21
N ALA A 174 -13.60 28.18 14.19
CA ALA A 174 -12.92 29.25 14.93
C ALA A 174 -11.82 29.94 14.10
N PHE A 175 -11.02 29.13 13.42
CA PHE A 175 -9.79 29.53 12.73
C PHE A 175 -9.76 28.89 11.33
N PRO A 176 -10.05 29.67 10.28
CA PRO A 176 -9.83 29.25 8.90
C PRO A 176 -8.38 28.79 8.69
N LEU A 177 -8.13 27.92 7.71
CA LEU A 177 -6.86 27.19 7.55
C LEU A 177 -5.62 28.11 7.56
N ASN A 178 -5.70 29.28 6.94
CA ASN A 178 -4.63 30.28 6.90
C ASN A 178 -4.34 30.97 8.25
N LYS A 179 -5.26 30.89 9.22
CA LYS A 179 -5.15 31.49 10.56
C LYS A 179 -4.82 30.48 11.66
N GLN A 180 -4.86 29.19 11.36
CA GLN A 180 -4.52 28.15 12.33
C GLN A 180 -3.07 28.27 12.84
N PRO A 181 -2.04 28.50 12.00
CA PRO A 181 -0.67 28.67 12.48
C PRO A 181 -0.53 29.82 13.49
N GLU A 182 -1.18 30.96 13.24
CA GLU A 182 -1.18 32.13 14.15
C GLU A 182 -1.82 31.78 15.51
N ALA A 183 -2.97 31.10 15.50
CA ALA A 183 -3.67 30.71 16.72
C ALA A 183 -2.88 29.70 17.56
N ILE A 184 -2.23 28.73 16.91
CA ILE A 184 -1.38 27.74 17.57
C ILE A 184 -0.08 28.39 18.09
N SER A 185 0.54 29.27 17.30
CA SER A 185 1.71 30.05 17.72
C SER A 185 1.45 30.87 18.99
N PHE A 186 0.25 31.47 19.09
CA PHE A 186 -0.17 32.23 20.26
C PHE A 186 -0.28 31.39 21.54
N CYS A 187 -0.63 30.10 21.43
CA CYS A 187 -0.86 29.20 22.57
C CYS A 187 0.22 28.12 22.75
N LYS A 188 1.33 28.20 22.01
CA LYS A 188 2.30 27.11 21.86
C LYS A 188 2.87 26.62 23.20
N ASP A 189 3.10 27.55 24.13
CA ASP A 189 3.67 27.23 25.42
C ASP A 189 2.70 26.45 26.32
N GLU A 190 1.45 26.91 26.38
CA GLU A 190 0.40 26.27 27.17
C GLU A 190 0.01 24.91 26.59
N VAL A 191 -0.01 24.78 25.26
CA VAL A 191 -0.18 23.49 24.59
C VAL A 191 0.94 22.54 25.01
N LEU A 192 2.20 22.94 24.86
CA LEU A 192 3.32 22.06 25.18
C LEU A 192 3.35 21.68 26.66
N ASN A 193 2.95 22.57 27.57
CA ASN A 193 2.83 22.27 29.01
C ASN A 193 1.89 21.08 29.24
N VAL A 194 0.66 21.15 28.71
CA VAL A 194 -0.35 20.09 28.86
C VAL A 194 0.17 18.76 28.29
N LEU A 195 0.80 18.80 27.11
CA LEU A 195 1.33 17.60 26.49
C LEU A 195 2.48 16.97 27.30
N GLN A 196 3.40 17.78 27.83
CA GLN A 196 4.48 17.30 28.69
C GLN A 196 3.94 16.64 29.97
N ASP A 197 2.93 17.22 30.60
CA ASP A 197 2.34 16.65 31.81
C ASP A 197 1.66 15.31 31.53
N ASN A 198 0.86 15.22 30.45
CA ASN A 198 0.23 13.98 30.03
C ASN A 198 1.26 12.88 29.74
N LEU A 199 2.36 13.22 29.07
CA LEU A 199 3.38 12.25 28.65
C LEU A 199 4.35 11.87 29.77
N LEU A 200 4.60 12.74 30.75
CA LEU A 200 5.64 12.51 31.76
C LEU A 200 5.09 12.27 33.16
N LYS A 201 3.98 12.92 33.54
CA LYS A 201 3.50 12.93 34.93
C LYS A 201 2.23 12.11 35.13
N GLU A 202 1.28 12.18 34.21
CA GLU A 202 0.00 11.49 34.35
C GLU A 202 0.14 9.96 34.34
N THR A 203 -0.77 9.31 35.08
CA THR A 203 -0.98 7.87 35.17
C THR A 203 -2.48 7.56 35.16
N ALA A 204 -2.85 6.27 35.05
CA ALA A 204 -4.25 5.87 35.16
C ALA A 204 -4.89 6.24 36.52
N ASP A 205 -4.11 6.30 37.60
CA ASP A 205 -4.58 6.65 38.95
C ASP A 205 -4.71 8.16 39.18
N THR A 206 -3.88 8.98 38.51
CA THR A 206 -3.96 10.44 38.64
C THR A 206 -5.09 11.04 37.80
N LEU A 207 -5.43 10.40 36.67
CA LEU A 207 -6.48 10.86 35.75
C LEU A 207 -7.91 10.52 36.18
N SER A 208 -8.05 9.50 37.02
CA SER A 208 -9.34 8.97 37.47
C SER A 208 -9.17 8.38 38.85
N ASP A 209 -10.07 8.71 39.76
CA ASP A 209 -10.02 8.26 41.15
C ASP A 209 -10.12 6.71 41.24
N PRO A 210 -9.08 6.03 41.77
CA PRO A 210 -9.05 4.56 41.87
C PRO A 210 -10.19 3.97 42.71
N HIS A 211 -10.79 4.77 43.61
CA HIS A 211 -11.87 4.31 44.47
C HIS A 211 -13.24 4.37 43.80
N SER A 212 -13.37 5.10 42.69
CA SER A 212 -14.66 5.32 42.03
C SER A 212 -14.74 4.90 40.57
N VAL A 213 -13.60 4.61 39.94
CA VAL A 213 -13.55 4.16 38.54
C VAL A 213 -12.78 2.84 38.45
N PRO A 214 -13.35 1.79 37.81
CA PRO A 214 -12.68 0.51 37.61
C PRO A 214 -11.34 0.65 36.87
N GLU A 215 -10.38 -0.20 37.20
CA GLU A 215 -9.03 -0.17 36.62
C GLU A 215 -9.04 -0.17 35.09
N GLU A 216 -9.85 -1.04 34.47
CA GLU A 216 -9.98 -1.14 33.01
C GLU A 216 -10.39 0.20 32.37
N GLU A 217 -11.38 0.89 32.94
CA GLU A 217 -11.83 2.19 32.44
C GLU A 217 -10.77 3.27 32.62
N ARG A 218 -10.01 3.23 33.72
CA ARG A 218 -8.90 4.15 33.99
C ARG A 218 -7.75 3.93 33.01
N GLU A 219 -7.36 2.67 32.79
CA GLU A 219 -6.36 2.30 31.79
C GLU A 219 -6.79 2.74 30.39
N ALA A 220 -8.03 2.46 29.99
CA ALA A 220 -8.55 2.84 28.67
C ALA A 220 -8.54 4.36 28.45
N LYS A 221 -8.89 5.14 29.48
CA LYS A 221 -8.80 6.61 29.43
C LYS A 221 -7.36 7.08 29.33
N PHE A 222 -6.44 6.50 30.11
CA PHE A 222 -5.02 6.85 30.09
C PHE A 222 -4.37 6.53 28.74
N ILE A 223 -4.64 5.34 28.20
CA ILE A 223 -4.16 4.91 26.87
C ILE A 223 -4.58 5.90 25.79
N ARG A 224 -5.86 6.29 25.79
CA ARG A 224 -6.39 7.30 24.86
C ARG A 224 -5.67 8.63 25.04
N LEU A 225 -5.51 9.11 26.28
CA LEU A 225 -4.83 10.36 26.55
C LEU A 225 -3.38 10.37 26.02
N LEU A 226 -2.62 9.30 26.28
CA LEU A 226 -1.24 9.18 25.79
C LEU A 226 -1.18 9.17 24.27
N THR A 227 -2.02 8.35 23.62
CA THR A 227 -2.09 8.25 22.16
C THR A 227 -2.40 9.62 21.54
N SER A 228 -3.47 10.26 22.01
CA SER A 228 -3.89 11.57 21.51
C SER A 228 -2.89 12.69 21.83
N SER A 229 -2.16 12.60 22.94
CA SER A 229 -1.12 13.59 23.28
C SER A 229 0.13 13.47 22.39
N LEU A 230 0.56 12.25 22.05
CA LEU A 230 1.65 12.04 21.09
C LEU A 230 1.28 12.58 19.70
N LEU A 231 0.07 12.29 19.22
CA LEU A 231 -0.45 12.80 17.95
C LEU A 231 -0.70 14.32 17.98
N ALA A 232 -1.11 14.88 19.11
CA ALA A 232 -1.25 16.33 19.27
C ALA A 232 0.11 17.04 19.25
N LEU A 233 1.16 16.44 19.82
CA LEU A 233 2.53 16.95 19.70
C LEU A 233 3.03 16.89 18.26
N LYS A 234 2.78 15.79 17.54
CA LYS A 234 3.01 15.70 16.09
C LYS A 234 2.34 16.87 15.36
N ARG A 235 1.03 17.05 15.59
CA ARG A 235 0.21 18.09 14.94
C ARG A 235 0.72 19.50 15.27
N LEU A 236 1.12 19.75 16.52
CA LEU A 236 1.71 21.02 16.94
C LEU A 236 2.95 21.35 16.11
N LEU A 237 3.89 20.40 15.99
CA LEU A 237 5.14 20.60 15.25
C LEU A 237 4.90 20.82 13.74
N SER A 238 3.92 20.12 13.15
CA SER A 238 3.59 20.28 11.73
C SER A 238 2.89 21.61 11.39
N ILE A 239 2.14 22.20 12.33
CA ILE A 239 1.41 23.46 12.10
C ILE A 239 2.27 24.68 12.41
N LEU A 240 3.15 24.60 13.41
CA LEU A 240 3.94 25.75 13.84
C LEU A 240 4.90 26.23 12.73
N PRO A 241 5.09 27.55 12.58
CA PRO A 241 6.21 28.10 11.81
C PRO A 241 7.56 27.68 12.41
N GLU A 242 8.62 27.69 11.59
CA GLU A 242 9.97 27.32 12.02
C GLU A 242 10.49 28.17 13.19
N GLN A 243 10.23 29.49 13.15
CA GLN A 243 10.63 30.42 14.22
C GLN A 243 10.03 30.02 15.57
N ASP A 244 8.77 29.59 15.61
CA ASP A 244 8.11 29.16 16.84
C ASP A 244 8.59 27.77 17.30
N ARG A 245 8.97 26.89 16.37
CA ARG A 245 9.59 25.61 16.73
C ARG A 245 10.93 25.83 17.42
N GLU A 246 11.75 26.76 16.94
CA GLU A 246 13.02 27.12 17.60
C GLU A 246 12.79 27.68 19.00
N LEU A 247 11.73 28.47 19.23
CA LEU A 247 11.37 28.96 20.57
C LEU A 247 10.98 27.82 21.53
N LEU A 248 10.39 26.73 21.04
CA LEU A 248 10.04 25.57 21.86
C LEU A 248 11.19 24.59 22.08
N LYS A 249 12.33 24.77 21.42
CA LYS A 249 13.42 23.79 21.35
C LYS A 249 13.95 23.35 22.71
N GLU A 250 14.16 24.28 23.64
CA GLU A 250 14.65 23.95 24.99
C GLU A 250 13.66 23.06 25.74
N ARG A 251 12.37 23.39 25.66
CA ARG A 251 11.29 22.62 26.31
C ARG A 251 11.10 21.25 25.67
N LEU A 252 11.21 21.16 24.35
CA LEU A 252 11.21 19.88 23.64
C LEU A 252 12.43 19.04 24.02
N THR A 253 13.59 19.66 24.23
CA THR A 253 14.80 19.00 24.75
C THR A 253 14.54 18.40 26.13
N GLN A 254 13.91 19.15 27.03
CA GLN A 254 13.53 18.65 28.37
C GLN A 254 12.56 17.46 28.31
N LEU A 255 11.69 17.38 27.29
CA LEU A 255 10.80 16.24 27.07
C LEU A 255 11.57 14.99 26.60
N ILE A 256 12.38 15.11 25.55
CA ILE A 256 13.06 13.95 24.94
C ILE A 256 14.25 13.44 25.75
N THR A 257 14.84 14.26 26.61
CA THR A 257 15.89 13.81 27.54
C THR A 257 15.34 12.86 28.62
N GLN A 258 14.02 12.76 28.79
CA GLN A 258 13.40 11.83 29.73
C GLN A 258 13.40 10.40 29.20
N GLY A 259 13.93 9.46 30.00
CA GLY A 259 13.88 8.04 29.66
C GLY A 259 12.45 7.49 29.49
N LYS A 260 11.46 8.05 30.20
CA LYS A 260 10.04 7.68 30.07
C LYS A 260 9.50 7.90 28.66
N PHE A 261 9.92 8.97 27.98
CA PHE A 261 9.49 9.29 26.61
C PHE A 261 9.87 8.18 25.63
N TRP A 262 11.11 7.70 25.68
CA TRP A 262 11.58 6.66 24.77
C TRP A 262 10.98 5.27 25.04
N LYS A 263 10.44 5.02 26.24
CA LYS A 263 9.75 3.76 26.57
C LYS A 263 8.45 3.56 25.80
N TYR A 264 7.87 4.62 25.21
CA TYR A 264 6.68 4.50 24.39
C TYR A 264 6.88 3.64 23.13
N SER A 265 8.11 3.53 22.62
CA SER A 265 8.48 2.61 21.53
C SER A 265 8.20 1.13 21.83
N LYS A 266 8.14 0.74 23.12
CA LYS A 266 7.93 -0.65 23.57
C LYS A 266 6.69 -0.78 24.44
N HIS A 267 5.75 0.16 24.35
CA HIS A 267 4.54 0.13 25.14
C HIS A 267 3.66 -1.08 24.79
N LYS A 268 2.97 -1.68 25.79
CA LYS A 268 2.10 -2.86 25.60
C LYS A 268 1.02 -2.63 24.53
N THR A 269 0.50 -1.40 24.49
CA THR A 269 -0.57 -0.98 23.58
C THR A 269 -0.05 -0.49 22.23
N PRO A 270 -0.46 -1.10 21.09
CA PRO A 270 -0.01 -0.72 19.75
C PRO A 270 -0.29 0.72 19.36
N GLN A 271 -1.44 1.28 19.73
CA GLN A 271 -1.83 2.65 19.38
C GLN A 271 -0.83 3.69 19.92
N ILE A 272 -0.26 3.44 21.10
CA ILE A 272 0.78 4.30 21.69
C ILE A 272 2.10 4.16 20.92
N ARG A 273 2.48 2.92 20.55
CA ARG A 273 3.70 2.69 19.75
C ARG A 273 3.61 3.36 18.37
N GLY A 274 2.48 3.19 17.68
CA GLY A 274 2.22 3.81 16.39
C GLY A 274 2.29 5.34 16.46
N ALA A 275 1.56 5.95 17.40
CA ALA A 275 1.59 7.40 17.61
C ALA A 275 2.99 7.92 18.00
N PHE A 276 3.76 7.14 18.75
CA PHE A 276 5.15 7.47 19.07
C PHE A 276 6.01 7.50 17.81
N PHE A 277 5.94 6.48 16.94
CA PHE A 277 6.75 6.46 15.72
C PHE A 277 6.33 7.56 14.72
N GLU A 278 5.04 7.89 14.62
CA GLU A 278 4.59 9.05 13.84
C GLU A 278 5.19 10.37 14.35
N LEU A 279 5.26 10.54 15.67
CA LEU A 279 5.90 11.70 16.28
C LEU A 279 7.40 11.72 15.97
N ILE A 280 8.10 10.58 16.07
CA ILE A 280 9.54 10.51 15.77
C ILE A 280 9.83 10.89 14.31
N ALA A 281 9.05 10.38 13.35
CA ALA A 281 9.17 10.76 11.94
C ALA A 281 9.01 12.28 11.75
N THR A 282 7.98 12.85 12.39
CA THR A 282 7.69 14.29 12.34
C THR A 282 8.80 15.13 12.98
N MET A 283 9.37 14.66 14.09
CA MET A 283 10.50 15.33 14.74
C MET A 283 11.77 15.25 13.89
N CYS A 284 12.00 14.17 13.15
CA CYS A 284 13.10 14.11 12.18
C CYS A 284 12.91 15.14 11.05
N ALA A 285 11.67 15.34 10.59
CA ALA A 285 11.36 16.27 9.51
C ALA A 285 11.42 17.75 9.94
N HIS A 286 10.95 18.09 11.15
CA HIS A 286 10.78 19.48 11.58
C HIS A 286 11.74 19.95 12.67
N THR A 287 12.35 19.04 13.42
CA THR A 287 13.30 19.34 14.49
C THR A 287 14.48 18.33 14.49
N PRO A 288 15.16 18.13 13.35
CA PRO A 288 16.18 17.08 13.22
C PRO A 288 17.30 17.20 14.25
N GLN A 289 17.66 18.42 14.65
CA GLN A 289 18.73 18.68 15.62
C GLN A 289 18.44 18.05 16.99
N LEU A 290 17.16 17.97 17.39
CA LEU A 290 16.75 17.34 18.64
C LEU A 290 16.90 15.82 18.59
N ILE A 291 16.56 15.21 17.45
CA ILE A 291 16.72 13.77 17.26
C ILE A 291 18.20 13.39 17.18
N GLN A 292 19.01 14.19 16.50
CA GLN A 292 20.47 14.01 16.44
C GLN A 292 21.12 14.11 17.82
N ALA A 293 20.66 15.04 18.68
CA ALA A 293 21.17 15.16 20.05
C ALA A 293 20.88 13.91 20.91
N GLU A 294 19.76 13.23 20.66
CA GLU A 294 19.37 11.97 21.33
C GLU A 294 19.55 10.74 20.42
N ALA A 295 20.48 10.81 19.46
CA ALA A 295 20.65 9.80 18.40
C ALA A 295 20.74 8.37 18.93
N ALA A 296 21.45 8.15 20.03
CA ALA A 296 21.57 6.83 20.64
C ALA A 296 20.22 6.22 21.05
N ARG A 297 19.34 7.03 21.67
CA ARG A 297 18.00 6.59 22.08
C ARG A 297 17.07 6.49 20.90
N ALA A 298 17.12 7.44 19.97
CA ALA A 298 16.29 7.45 18.76
C ALA A 298 16.57 6.21 17.88
N CYS A 299 17.84 5.95 17.56
CA CYS A 299 18.22 4.78 16.77
C CYS A 299 17.85 3.47 17.49
N SER A 300 18.09 3.38 18.80
CA SER A 300 17.72 2.18 19.57
C SER A 300 16.21 1.97 19.65
N ALA A 301 15.41 3.03 19.81
CA ALA A 301 13.96 2.92 19.90
C ALA A 301 13.31 2.53 18.57
N VAL A 302 13.82 3.04 17.45
CA VAL A 302 13.27 2.80 16.11
C VAL A 302 13.86 1.53 15.47
N LEU A 303 15.17 1.46 15.29
CA LEU A 303 15.81 0.40 14.49
C LEU A 303 15.76 -0.98 15.17
N LEU A 304 15.75 -1.03 16.51
CA LEU A 304 15.60 -2.30 17.24
C LEU A 304 14.14 -2.77 17.35
N SER A 305 13.19 -1.97 16.87
CA SER A 305 11.75 -2.30 16.86
C SER A 305 11.25 -2.68 15.46
N ILE A 306 12.15 -2.82 14.47
CA ILE A 306 11.85 -3.08 13.06
C ILE A 306 10.99 -4.34 12.81
N ASP A 307 10.93 -5.25 13.78
CA ASP A 307 10.12 -6.47 13.80
C ASP A 307 8.73 -6.31 14.41
N ASP A 308 8.27 -5.09 14.71
CA ASP A 308 6.88 -4.86 15.11
C ASP A 308 5.94 -5.04 13.91
N THR A 309 5.12 -6.09 14.00
CA THR A 309 4.17 -6.47 12.94
C THR A 309 2.72 -6.18 13.32
N ASP A 310 2.47 -5.27 14.27
CA ASP A 310 1.11 -4.80 14.49
C ASP A 310 0.66 -3.89 13.32
N PRO A 311 -0.53 -4.10 12.73
CA PRO A 311 -1.01 -3.30 11.59
C PRO A 311 -1.08 -1.80 11.85
N VAL A 312 -1.26 -1.37 13.10
CA VAL A 312 -1.30 0.05 13.50
C VAL A 312 0.12 0.63 13.63
N VAL A 313 1.12 -0.21 13.90
CA VAL A 313 2.49 0.23 14.22
C VAL A 313 3.42 0.13 13.02
N LEU A 314 3.28 -0.89 12.18
CA LEU A 314 4.21 -1.16 11.09
C LEU A 314 4.34 0.03 10.12
N PRO A 315 3.27 0.65 9.59
CA PRO A 315 3.41 1.80 8.70
C PRO A 315 4.17 2.99 9.33
N PRO A 316 3.78 3.54 10.50
CA PRO A 316 4.51 4.66 11.09
C PRO A 316 5.92 4.29 11.57
N LEU A 317 6.14 3.04 11.99
CA LEU A 317 7.48 2.55 12.31
C LEU A 317 8.40 2.60 11.09
N TRP A 318 7.98 2.09 9.94
CA TRP A 318 8.81 2.08 8.73
C TRP A 318 9.04 3.49 8.17
N GLU A 319 8.06 4.37 8.31
CA GLU A 319 8.26 5.80 8.05
C GLU A 319 9.35 6.37 8.98
N ALA A 320 9.29 6.10 10.29
CA ALA A 320 10.30 6.52 11.25
C ALA A 320 11.69 5.92 10.96
N VAL A 321 11.77 4.65 10.54
CA VAL A 321 13.03 4.00 10.13
C VAL A 321 13.70 4.79 9.01
N LEU A 322 12.97 5.10 7.94
CA LEU A 322 13.52 5.84 6.79
C LEU A 322 13.93 7.28 7.17
N HIS A 323 13.18 7.92 8.05
CA HIS A 323 13.55 9.24 8.59
C HIS A 323 14.81 9.19 9.45
N ILE A 324 14.94 8.21 10.35
CA ILE A 324 16.16 8.04 11.19
C ILE A 324 17.39 7.83 10.32
N LEU A 325 17.31 6.97 9.30
CA LEU A 325 18.42 6.74 8.36
C LEU A 325 18.81 7.99 7.55
N SER A 326 17.90 8.96 7.42
CA SER A 326 18.15 10.23 6.72
C SER A 326 18.59 11.36 7.64
N CYS A 327 18.17 11.30 8.90
CA CYS A 327 18.36 12.36 9.89
C CYS A 327 19.64 12.15 10.71
N VAL A 328 20.07 10.90 10.91
CA VAL A 328 21.21 10.54 11.76
C VAL A 328 22.28 9.80 10.95
N ASP A 329 23.27 10.54 10.46
CA ASP A 329 24.35 10.01 9.59
C ASP A 329 25.11 8.85 10.24
N ASN A 330 25.35 8.92 11.55
CA ASN A 330 26.10 7.92 12.31
C ASN A 330 25.19 6.89 13.02
N CYS A 331 23.96 6.67 12.56
CA CYS A 331 22.96 5.81 13.22
C CYS A 331 23.49 4.40 13.57
N TRP A 332 24.31 3.81 12.70
CA TRP A 332 24.89 2.47 12.88
C TRP A 332 26.03 2.40 13.91
N THR A 333 26.52 3.54 14.41
CA THR A 333 27.45 3.58 15.56
C THR A 333 26.71 3.39 16.88
N HIS A 334 25.41 3.71 16.91
CA HIS A 334 24.57 3.60 18.10
C HIS A 334 23.86 2.25 18.22
N VAL A 335 23.68 1.54 17.11
CA VAL A 335 22.96 0.27 17.05
C VAL A 335 23.72 -0.73 16.20
N SER A 336 23.90 -1.95 16.70
CA SER A 336 24.53 -3.00 15.92
C SER A 336 23.62 -3.46 14.77
N ALA A 337 24.03 -3.18 13.52
CA ALA A 337 23.34 -3.70 12.35
C ALA A 337 23.30 -5.24 12.38
N ARG A 338 24.46 -5.89 12.54
CA ARG A 338 24.61 -7.35 12.45
C ARG A 338 23.92 -8.12 13.58
N LYS A 339 23.91 -7.59 14.81
CA LYS A 339 23.34 -8.30 15.97
C LYS A 339 21.93 -7.84 16.32
N GLY A 340 21.60 -6.58 16.04
CA GLY A 340 20.33 -5.96 16.44
C GLY A 340 19.29 -5.92 15.35
N VAL A 341 19.63 -5.33 14.20
CA VAL A 341 18.65 -4.94 13.18
C VAL A 341 18.47 -6.00 12.09
N MET A 342 19.57 -6.45 11.50
CA MET A 342 19.53 -7.35 10.33
C MET A 342 18.90 -8.72 10.64
N PRO A 343 19.22 -9.40 11.77
CA PRO A 343 18.57 -10.69 12.08
C PRO A 343 17.04 -10.58 12.18
N LYS A 344 16.55 -9.49 12.77
CA LYS A 344 15.12 -9.19 12.88
C LYS A 344 14.48 -8.97 11.51
N LEU A 345 15.14 -8.17 10.67
CA LEU A 345 14.68 -7.92 9.29
C LEU A 345 14.64 -9.20 8.46
N TRP A 346 15.66 -10.06 8.56
CA TRP A 346 15.69 -11.34 7.84
C TRP A 346 14.52 -12.24 8.19
N VAL A 347 14.21 -12.37 9.48
CA VAL A 347 13.04 -13.15 9.94
C VAL A 347 11.75 -12.55 9.37
N LEU A 348 11.59 -11.23 9.53
CA LEU A 348 10.40 -10.54 9.06
C LEU A 348 10.15 -10.71 7.55
N LEU A 349 11.20 -10.60 6.73
CA LEU A 349 11.11 -10.76 5.27
C LEU A 349 10.82 -12.21 4.87
N LYS A 350 11.48 -13.19 5.51
CA LYS A 350 11.26 -14.62 5.25
C LYS A 350 9.82 -15.05 5.58
N GLU A 351 9.20 -14.39 6.55
CA GLU A 351 7.80 -14.62 6.95
C GLU A 351 6.80 -13.78 6.12
N GLY A 352 7.25 -13.09 5.07
CA GLY A 352 6.39 -12.29 4.20
C GLY A 352 5.75 -11.10 4.93
N GLY A 353 6.44 -10.52 5.91
CA GLY A 353 5.91 -9.44 6.75
C GLY A 353 4.74 -9.87 7.64
N ARG A 354 4.60 -11.17 7.92
CA ARG A 354 3.48 -11.75 8.71
C ARG A 354 2.09 -11.34 8.19
N GLY A 355 1.98 -11.19 6.87
CA GLY A 355 0.73 -10.81 6.20
C GLY A 355 0.47 -9.31 6.08
N LEU A 356 1.52 -8.50 6.25
CA LEU A 356 1.53 -7.05 6.02
C LEU A 356 2.54 -6.67 4.92
N ALA A 357 2.76 -7.54 3.93
CA ALA A 357 3.73 -7.33 2.87
C ALA A 357 3.46 -6.06 2.08
N THR A 358 2.18 -5.72 1.84
CA THR A 358 1.75 -4.49 1.16
C THR A 358 2.16 -3.20 1.87
N SER A 359 2.36 -3.24 3.18
CA SER A 359 2.83 -2.09 3.97
C SER A 359 4.35 -2.12 4.20
N LEU A 360 4.94 -3.32 4.31
CA LEU A 360 6.36 -3.51 4.58
C LEU A 360 7.24 -3.32 3.33
N HIS A 361 6.97 -4.10 2.28
CA HIS A 361 7.87 -4.30 1.15
C HIS A 361 8.17 -3.03 0.33
N PRO A 362 7.23 -2.08 0.15
CA PRO A 362 7.52 -0.81 -0.52
C PRO A 362 8.67 0.00 0.13
N ASN A 363 8.99 -0.25 1.41
CA ASN A 363 10.07 0.44 2.11
C ASN A 363 11.45 -0.19 1.89
N MET A 364 11.54 -1.35 1.25
CA MET A 364 12.79 -2.12 1.13
C MET A 364 13.84 -1.42 0.26
N LEU A 365 13.45 -0.93 -0.93
CA LEU A 365 14.37 -0.19 -1.78
C LEU A 365 14.83 1.12 -1.11
N PRO A 366 13.93 1.98 -0.58
CA PRO A 366 14.32 3.15 0.21
C PRO A 366 15.24 2.82 1.39
N PHE A 367 15.04 1.69 2.06
CA PHE A 367 15.88 1.25 3.16
C PHE A 367 17.29 0.87 2.70
N ILE A 368 17.44 -0.05 1.74
CA ILE A 368 18.76 -0.53 1.31
C ILE A 368 19.59 0.57 0.63
N SER A 369 18.94 1.51 -0.05
CA SER A 369 19.62 2.64 -0.71
C SER A 369 20.24 3.65 0.26
N LYS A 370 19.90 3.57 1.56
CA LYS A 370 20.45 4.42 2.64
C LYS A 370 21.47 3.68 3.51
N LEU A 371 21.74 2.41 3.25
CA LEU A 371 22.70 1.65 4.06
C LEU A 371 24.13 2.00 3.64
N PRO A 372 25.01 2.33 4.60
CA PRO A 372 26.40 2.61 4.27
C PRO A 372 27.21 1.31 4.15
N ALA A 373 28.41 1.42 3.57
CA ALA A 373 29.25 0.27 3.26
C ALA A 373 29.60 -0.58 4.50
N GLU A 374 29.75 0.02 5.68
CA GLU A 374 30.10 -0.73 6.90
C GLU A 374 29.01 -1.74 7.30
N VAL A 375 27.77 -1.50 6.86
CA VAL A 375 26.62 -2.36 7.09
C VAL A 375 26.50 -3.43 6.01
N THR A 376 26.72 -3.07 4.74
CA THR A 376 26.50 -3.96 3.60
C THR A 376 27.69 -4.88 3.32
N GLN A 377 28.89 -4.60 3.85
CA GLN A 377 30.07 -5.43 3.61
C GLN A 377 30.05 -6.77 4.37
N PRO A 378 30.43 -7.91 3.78
CA PRO A 378 30.71 -8.12 2.34
C PRO A 378 29.45 -7.98 1.47
N ASN A 379 29.53 -7.15 0.43
CA ASN A 379 28.37 -6.75 -0.38
C ASN A 379 27.65 -7.93 -1.04
N LEU A 380 28.42 -8.93 -1.49
CA LEU A 380 27.88 -10.15 -2.08
C LEU A 380 26.97 -10.92 -1.11
N GLU A 381 27.44 -11.17 0.10
CA GLU A 381 26.71 -11.96 1.10
C GLU A 381 25.49 -11.21 1.63
N PHE A 382 25.64 -9.89 1.84
CA PHE A 382 24.52 -9.04 2.20
C PHE A 382 23.42 -9.07 1.13
N SER A 383 23.77 -8.83 -0.14
CA SER A 383 22.82 -8.79 -1.25
C SER A 383 22.10 -10.13 -1.44
N ARG A 384 22.86 -11.24 -1.35
CA ARG A 384 22.34 -12.61 -1.39
C ARG A 384 21.35 -12.85 -0.25
N THR A 385 21.77 -12.64 0.99
CA THR A 385 20.92 -12.87 2.16
C THR A 385 19.66 -12.01 2.12
N PHE A 386 19.79 -10.74 1.73
CA PHE A 386 18.67 -9.81 1.61
C PHE A 386 17.64 -10.31 0.59
N LEU A 387 18.04 -10.53 -0.67
CA LEU A 387 17.11 -10.94 -1.73
C LEU A 387 16.50 -12.31 -1.46
N THR A 388 17.31 -13.26 -0.98
CA THR A 388 16.82 -14.59 -0.60
C THR A 388 15.78 -14.49 0.51
N SER A 389 15.97 -13.60 1.50
CA SER A 389 14.99 -13.38 2.57
C SER A 389 13.68 -12.80 2.05
N VAL A 390 13.74 -11.80 1.14
CA VAL A 390 12.55 -11.23 0.51
C VAL A 390 11.80 -12.29 -0.31
N ILE A 391 12.51 -13.02 -1.17
CA ILE A 391 11.93 -14.05 -2.05
C ILE A 391 11.31 -15.20 -1.25
N GLN A 392 11.95 -15.60 -0.14
CA GLN A 392 11.41 -16.63 0.75
C GLN A 392 10.05 -16.23 1.34
N GLY A 393 9.79 -14.93 1.52
CA GLY A 393 8.49 -14.40 1.95
C GLY A 393 7.29 -14.83 1.10
N LEU A 394 7.52 -15.14 -0.19
CA LEU A 394 6.48 -15.70 -1.09
C LEU A 394 5.96 -17.07 -0.64
N SER A 395 6.70 -17.76 0.24
CA SER A 395 6.30 -19.05 0.80
C SER A 395 5.36 -18.94 2.00
N SER A 396 5.11 -17.72 2.51
CA SER A 396 4.15 -17.48 3.60
C SER A 396 2.72 -17.77 3.17
N ASP A 397 1.88 -18.19 4.12
CA ASP A 397 0.47 -18.53 3.84
C ASP A 397 -0.33 -17.34 3.30
N ARG A 398 -0.01 -16.14 3.80
CA ARG A 398 -0.68 -14.91 3.32
C ARG A 398 -0.26 -14.56 1.90
N ALA A 399 1.02 -14.67 1.54
CA ALA A 399 1.47 -14.44 0.17
C ALA A 399 0.86 -15.45 -0.82
N LYS A 400 0.73 -16.73 -0.42
CA LYS A 400 0.09 -17.77 -1.24
C LYS A 400 -1.41 -17.51 -1.47
N SER A 401 -2.11 -16.95 -0.48
CA SER A 401 -3.56 -16.75 -0.52
C SER A 401 -3.98 -15.36 -1.04
N SER A 402 -3.09 -14.37 -1.01
CA SER A 402 -3.39 -12.98 -1.38
C SER A 402 -2.51 -12.49 -2.54
N PRO A 403 -3.10 -12.26 -3.73
CA PRO A 403 -2.37 -11.74 -4.88
C PRO A 403 -1.73 -10.36 -4.66
N SER A 404 -2.30 -9.52 -3.79
CA SER A 404 -1.71 -8.21 -3.46
C SER A 404 -0.46 -8.33 -2.61
N GLU A 405 -0.45 -9.30 -1.69
CA GLU A 405 0.70 -9.54 -0.80
C GLU A 405 1.86 -10.15 -1.59
N SER A 406 1.60 -11.18 -2.41
CA SER A 406 2.63 -11.72 -3.31
C SER A 406 3.14 -10.68 -4.30
N ALA A 407 2.26 -9.85 -4.88
CA ALA A 407 2.67 -8.78 -5.77
C ALA A 407 3.60 -7.77 -5.09
N ALA A 408 3.32 -7.36 -3.85
CA ALA A 408 4.18 -6.43 -3.10
C ALA A 408 5.60 -6.99 -2.90
N ILE A 409 5.72 -8.28 -2.58
CA ILE A 409 7.01 -8.97 -2.44
C ILE A 409 7.76 -9.00 -3.77
N ILE A 410 7.07 -9.34 -4.87
CA ILE A 410 7.67 -9.36 -6.20
C ILE A 410 8.15 -7.98 -6.64
N PHE A 411 7.35 -6.92 -6.44
CA PHE A 411 7.77 -5.56 -6.78
C PHE A 411 9.03 -5.16 -6.01
N ALA A 412 9.06 -5.35 -4.69
CA ALA A 412 10.25 -5.04 -3.89
C ALA A 412 11.47 -5.87 -4.31
N THR A 413 11.29 -7.15 -4.62
CA THR A 413 12.37 -8.02 -5.13
C THR A 413 12.95 -7.44 -6.41
N MET A 414 12.10 -7.13 -7.39
CA MET A 414 12.53 -6.65 -8.71
C MET A 414 13.13 -5.25 -8.65
N GLU A 415 12.59 -4.36 -7.82
CA GLU A 415 13.13 -3.02 -7.58
C GLU A 415 14.51 -3.08 -6.92
N CYS A 416 14.66 -3.87 -5.86
CA CYS A 416 15.93 -4.04 -5.15
C CYS A 416 16.97 -4.74 -6.03
N LEU A 417 16.58 -5.77 -6.79
CA LEU A 417 17.49 -6.46 -7.72
C LEU A 417 18.03 -5.49 -8.77
N ARG A 418 17.16 -4.68 -9.40
CA ARG A 418 17.59 -3.65 -10.36
C ARG A 418 18.53 -2.63 -9.71
N PHE A 419 18.20 -2.16 -8.50
CA PHE A 419 19.06 -1.25 -7.77
C PHE A 419 20.46 -1.86 -7.52
N ILE A 420 20.54 -3.10 -7.03
CA ILE A 420 21.82 -3.76 -6.75
C ILE A 420 22.64 -3.95 -8.04
N ILE A 421 22.00 -4.31 -9.16
CA ILE A 421 22.70 -4.37 -10.46
C ILE A 421 23.31 -3.01 -10.83
N LEU A 422 22.53 -1.93 -10.69
CA LEU A 422 23.00 -0.59 -11.01
C LEU A 422 24.14 -0.12 -10.11
N GLN A 423 24.16 -0.51 -8.84
CA GLN A 423 25.27 -0.22 -7.92
C GLN A 423 26.53 -1.03 -8.22
N ASN A 424 26.41 -2.12 -8.98
CA ASN A 424 27.50 -3.04 -9.28
C ASN A 424 27.77 -3.13 -10.78
N VAL A 425 27.55 -2.05 -11.54
CA VAL A 425 27.96 -1.97 -12.94
C VAL A 425 29.48 -1.88 -13.01
N GLY A 426 30.09 -2.70 -13.85
CA GLY A 426 31.54 -2.75 -14.03
C GLY A 426 32.07 -4.17 -14.20
N ASP A 427 33.39 -4.28 -14.13
CA ASP A 427 34.14 -5.50 -14.43
C ASP A 427 35.01 -6.00 -13.28
N GLU A 428 34.96 -5.37 -12.11
CA GLU A 428 35.67 -5.86 -10.93
C GLU A 428 35.14 -7.24 -10.51
N GLN A 429 36.01 -8.05 -9.90
CA GLN A 429 35.67 -9.43 -9.56
C GLN A 429 34.46 -9.50 -8.61
N GLU A 430 34.38 -8.63 -7.60
CA GLU A 430 33.24 -8.60 -6.67
C GLU A 430 31.95 -8.19 -7.39
N GLN A 431 32.00 -7.17 -8.25
CA GLN A 431 30.87 -6.73 -9.05
C GLN A 431 30.36 -7.86 -9.97
N ARG A 432 31.27 -8.57 -10.66
CA ARG A 432 30.94 -9.74 -11.49
C ARG A 432 30.30 -10.86 -10.67
N ASN A 433 30.83 -11.14 -9.48
CA ASN A 433 30.25 -12.16 -8.60
C ASN A 433 28.83 -11.78 -8.15
N ILE A 434 28.58 -10.50 -7.84
CA ILE A 434 27.25 -9.99 -7.49
C ILE A 434 26.31 -10.10 -8.68
N GLN A 435 26.70 -9.60 -9.86
CA GLN A 435 25.92 -9.70 -11.09
C GLN A 435 25.51 -11.15 -11.39
N ASN A 436 26.45 -12.09 -11.33
CA ASN A 436 26.19 -13.50 -11.55
C ASN A 436 25.21 -14.06 -10.51
N MET A 437 25.44 -13.81 -9.21
CA MET A 437 24.55 -14.25 -8.13
C MET A 437 23.11 -13.75 -8.34
N LEU A 438 22.93 -12.50 -8.74
CA LEU A 438 21.61 -11.92 -8.99
C LEU A 438 20.85 -12.65 -10.11
N ILE A 439 21.55 -13.07 -11.17
CA ILE A 439 20.94 -13.82 -12.26
C ILE A 439 20.75 -15.29 -11.87
N SER A 440 21.83 -16.00 -11.58
CA SER A 440 21.84 -17.46 -11.47
C SER A 440 21.20 -17.98 -10.19
N GLU A 441 21.24 -17.21 -9.10
CA GLU A 441 20.77 -17.68 -7.79
C GLU A 441 19.52 -16.98 -7.28
N GLN A 442 19.17 -15.80 -7.80
CA GLN A 442 17.98 -15.06 -7.37
C GLN A 442 16.92 -15.01 -8.47
N LEU A 443 17.23 -14.41 -9.62
CA LEU A 443 16.25 -14.17 -10.67
C LEU A 443 15.77 -15.45 -11.36
N LEU A 444 16.68 -16.31 -11.84
CA LEU A 444 16.30 -17.54 -12.52
C LEU A 444 15.54 -18.50 -11.62
N PRO A 445 15.95 -18.76 -10.35
CA PRO A 445 15.15 -19.55 -9.42
C PRO A 445 13.77 -18.95 -9.09
N LEU A 446 13.64 -17.62 -9.09
CA LEU A 446 12.34 -16.97 -8.91
C LEU A 446 11.43 -17.17 -10.13
N ILE A 447 11.99 -17.11 -11.35
CA ILE A 447 11.27 -17.43 -12.59
C ILE A 447 10.84 -18.89 -12.57
N ASP A 448 11.76 -19.81 -12.27
CA ASP A 448 11.52 -21.26 -12.13
C ASP A 448 10.33 -21.54 -11.20
N ARG A 449 10.37 -20.99 -9.99
CA ARG A 449 9.27 -21.07 -9.02
C ARG A 449 7.94 -20.56 -9.59
N ALA A 450 7.96 -19.53 -10.43
CA ALA A 450 6.76 -18.98 -11.03
C ALA A 450 6.24 -19.82 -12.20
N LEU A 451 7.11 -20.54 -12.94
CA LEU A 451 6.68 -21.41 -14.02
C LEU A 451 5.68 -22.46 -13.53
N GLY A 452 5.92 -23.09 -12.37
CA GLY A 452 4.99 -24.08 -11.80
C GLY A 452 3.82 -23.50 -11.00
N ASN A 453 3.73 -22.18 -10.81
CA ASN A 453 2.78 -21.57 -9.86
C ASN A 453 1.79 -20.59 -10.54
N PRO A 454 0.53 -20.98 -10.76
CA PRO A 454 -0.47 -20.15 -11.45
C PRO A 454 -0.68 -18.75 -10.84
N SER A 455 -0.55 -18.62 -9.52
CA SER A 455 -0.70 -17.32 -8.85
C SER A 455 0.44 -16.35 -9.18
N LEU A 456 1.64 -16.87 -9.42
CA LEU A 456 2.80 -16.07 -9.80
C LEU A 456 2.84 -15.81 -11.32
N GLN A 457 2.39 -16.77 -12.13
CA GLN A 457 2.28 -16.61 -13.60
C GLN A 457 1.38 -15.44 -13.99
N THR A 458 0.27 -15.26 -13.26
CA THR A 458 -0.69 -14.17 -13.47
C THR A 458 -0.32 -12.88 -12.72
N GLY A 459 0.73 -12.94 -11.91
CA GLY A 459 1.24 -11.84 -11.11
C GLY A 459 2.16 -10.88 -11.87
N PRO A 460 2.83 -9.96 -11.16
CA PRO A 460 3.66 -8.93 -11.79
C PRO A 460 5.04 -9.42 -12.22
N LEU A 461 5.46 -10.66 -11.90
CA LEU A 461 6.83 -11.12 -12.12
C LEU A 461 7.22 -11.08 -13.61
N PHE A 462 6.47 -11.75 -14.49
CA PHE A 462 6.80 -11.81 -15.91
C PHE A 462 6.82 -10.43 -16.58
N PRO A 463 5.84 -9.53 -16.33
CA PRO A 463 5.94 -8.14 -16.79
C PRO A 463 7.19 -7.42 -16.26
N GLN A 464 7.54 -7.58 -14.99
CA GLN A 464 8.73 -6.94 -14.42
C GLN A 464 10.03 -7.46 -15.03
N VAL A 465 10.16 -8.76 -15.28
CA VAL A 465 11.31 -9.34 -15.98
C VAL A 465 11.40 -8.77 -17.40
N SER A 466 10.28 -8.73 -18.12
CA SER A 466 10.17 -8.16 -19.47
C SER A 466 10.62 -6.68 -19.53
N ASP A 467 10.15 -5.86 -18.59
CA ASP A 467 10.54 -4.44 -18.48
C ASP A 467 12.03 -4.27 -18.13
N MET A 468 12.58 -5.18 -17.33
CA MET A 468 13.99 -5.16 -16.96
C MET A 468 14.90 -5.46 -18.15
N LEU A 469 14.58 -6.48 -18.95
CA LEU A 469 15.33 -6.83 -20.16
C LEU A 469 15.33 -5.69 -21.18
N LEU A 470 14.17 -5.04 -21.37
CA LEU A 470 14.06 -3.82 -22.19
C LEU A 470 15.00 -2.71 -21.72
N SER A 471 15.12 -2.54 -20.39
CA SER A 471 16.03 -1.55 -19.81
C SER A 471 17.50 -1.93 -20.04
N TRP A 472 17.86 -3.21 -19.90
CA TRP A 472 19.21 -3.69 -20.15
C TRP A 472 19.61 -3.58 -21.62
N GLU A 473 18.71 -3.88 -22.55
CA GLU A 473 18.94 -3.74 -23.99
C GLU A 473 19.23 -2.28 -24.39
N LYS A 474 18.48 -1.33 -23.82
CA LYS A 474 18.76 0.11 -24.02
C LYS A 474 20.15 0.50 -23.54
N ARG A 475 20.65 -0.13 -22.47
CA ARG A 475 21.97 0.12 -21.90
C ARG A 475 23.09 -0.66 -22.59
N ALA A 476 22.76 -1.74 -23.31
CA ALA A 476 23.70 -2.58 -24.06
C ALA A 476 24.34 -1.88 -25.29
N VAL A 477 23.95 -0.64 -25.57
CA VAL A 477 24.50 0.22 -26.65
C VAL A 477 25.24 1.45 -26.08
N GLY A 478 25.23 1.65 -24.76
CA GLY A 478 25.81 2.82 -24.09
C GLY A 478 27.21 2.60 -23.53
N LYS A 479 27.66 3.52 -22.65
CA LYS A 479 28.96 3.41 -21.95
C LYS A 479 29.09 2.16 -21.06
N GLU A 480 27.96 1.67 -20.55
CA GLU A 480 27.84 0.49 -19.71
C GLU A 480 27.63 -0.80 -20.54
N ALA A 481 27.74 -0.72 -21.87
CA ALA A 481 27.37 -1.80 -22.78
C ALA A 481 28.00 -3.16 -22.46
N PRO A 482 29.31 -3.29 -22.14
CA PRO A 482 29.91 -4.60 -21.88
C PRO A 482 29.23 -5.36 -20.74
N THR A 483 28.88 -4.66 -19.66
CA THR A 483 28.20 -5.26 -18.51
C THR A 483 26.79 -5.73 -18.89
N PHE A 484 25.99 -4.87 -19.54
CA PHE A 484 24.61 -5.23 -19.89
C PHE A 484 24.50 -6.26 -21.02
N GLN A 485 25.46 -6.31 -21.95
CA GLN A 485 25.57 -7.38 -22.94
C GLN A 485 25.84 -8.73 -22.28
N ARG A 486 26.76 -8.78 -21.29
CA ARG A 486 27.01 -9.98 -20.49
C ARG A 486 25.77 -10.39 -19.70
N LEU A 487 25.13 -9.47 -18.98
CA LEU A 487 23.91 -9.75 -18.21
C LEU A 487 22.78 -10.32 -19.08
N LEU A 488 22.60 -9.78 -20.29
CA LEU A 488 21.63 -10.30 -21.25
C LEU A 488 22.01 -11.72 -21.71
N SER A 489 23.28 -11.94 -22.07
CA SER A 489 23.78 -13.27 -22.47
C SER A 489 23.55 -14.31 -21.37
N ASP A 490 24.00 -14.03 -20.15
CA ASP A 490 23.90 -14.93 -19.00
C ASP A 490 22.43 -15.23 -18.65
N PHE A 491 21.56 -14.21 -18.75
CA PHE A 491 20.12 -14.38 -18.53
C PHE A 491 19.50 -15.29 -19.59
N TRP A 492 19.73 -15.04 -20.88
CA TRP A 492 19.12 -15.81 -21.97
C TRP A 492 19.63 -17.25 -22.00
N GLU A 493 20.91 -17.47 -21.75
CA GLU A 493 21.50 -18.80 -21.64
C GLU A 493 20.89 -19.58 -20.45
N GLY A 494 20.75 -18.91 -19.30
CA GLY A 494 20.12 -19.49 -18.11
C GLY A 494 18.63 -19.78 -18.30
N LEU A 495 17.88 -18.85 -18.89
CA LEU A 495 16.46 -19.04 -19.21
C LEU A 495 16.26 -20.17 -20.22
N GLY A 496 17.15 -20.26 -21.23
CA GLY A 496 17.13 -21.34 -22.21
C GLY A 496 17.27 -22.70 -21.57
N ARG A 497 18.31 -22.89 -20.75
CA ARG A 497 18.49 -24.14 -19.96
C ARG A 497 17.27 -24.48 -19.10
N LEU A 498 16.72 -23.47 -18.42
CA LEU A 498 15.55 -23.63 -17.57
C LEU A 498 14.34 -24.13 -18.36
N CYS A 499 13.97 -23.44 -19.45
CA CYS A 499 12.85 -23.83 -20.28
C CYS A 499 13.06 -25.19 -20.95
N THR A 500 14.28 -25.48 -21.43
CA THR A 500 14.63 -26.79 -21.99
C THR A 500 14.42 -27.90 -20.98
N THR A 501 14.80 -27.71 -19.70
CA THR A 501 14.61 -28.73 -18.65
C THR A 501 13.14 -29.12 -18.45
N TYR A 502 12.23 -28.16 -18.57
CA TYR A 502 10.79 -28.42 -18.48
C TYR A 502 10.18 -29.06 -19.73
N VAL A 503 10.67 -28.67 -20.91
CA VAL A 503 10.16 -29.17 -22.19
C VAL A 503 10.77 -30.54 -22.54
N ASP A 504 12.01 -30.84 -22.13
CA ASP A 504 12.68 -32.13 -22.30
C ASP A 504 12.23 -33.16 -21.25
N CYS A 505 10.94 -33.21 -20.96
CA CYS A 505 10.38 -34.09 -19.94
C CYS A 505 9.11 -34.76 -20.46
N GLU A 506 9.10 -36.10 -20.48
CA GLU A 506 7.93 -36.86 -20.95
C GLU A 506 6.68 -36.57 -20.12
N GLU A 507 6.85 -36.45 -18.79
CA GLU A 507 5.80 -36.09 -17.85
C GLU A 507 5.79 -34.59 -17.53
N ALA A 508 6.08 -33.74 -18.53
CA ALA A 508 6.04 -32.30 -18.37
C ALA A 508 4.71 -31.84 -17.74
N GLU A 509 4.82 -31.04 -16.68
CA GLU A 509 3.67 -30.46 -16.00
C GLU A 509 3.00 -29.42 -16.89
N ARG A 510 1.69 -29.57 -17.10
CA ARG A 510 0.90 -28.66 -17.95
C ARG A 510 1.01 -27.20 -17.48
N THR A 511 0.96 -26.98 -16.17
CA THR A 511 1.09 -25.64 -15.56
C THR A 511 2.44 -25.00 -15.87
N ALA A 512 3.53 -25.77 -15.85
CA ALA A 512 4.86 -25.29 -16.18
C ALA A 512 4.97 -24.88 -17.66
N LEU A 513 4.46 -25.71 -18.59
CA LEU A 513 4.43 -25.40 -20.01
C LEU A 513 3.58 -24.14 -20.30
N GLU A 514 2.41 -24.01 -19.68
CA GLU A 514 1.57 -22.80 -19.77
C GLU A 514 2.28 -21.58 -19.19
N GLY A 515 3.04 -21.75 -18.10
CA GLY A 515 3.88 -20.71 -17.50
C GLY A 515 4.98 -20.23 -18.45
N ILE A 516 5.68 -21.15 -19.13
CA ILE A 516 6.70 -20.83 -20.14
C ILE A 516 6.07 -20.07 -21.31
N ALA A 517 4.95 -20.56 -21.85
CA ALA A 517 4.25 -19.90 -22.94
C ALA A 517 3.81 -18.47 -22.56
N SER A 518 3.29 -18.29 -21.34
CA SER A 518 2.89 -16.99 -20.79
C SER A 518 4.09 -16.04 -20.66
N LEU A 519 5.21 -16.52 -20.10
CA LEU A 519 6.45 -15.74 -19.99
C LEU A 519 6.94 -15.26 -21.35
N LEU A 520 7.06 -16.17 -22.32
CA LEU A 520 7.50 -15.85 -23.69
C LEU A 520 6.53 -14.90 -24.38
N GLN A 521 5.22 -15.05 -24.17
CA GLN A 521 4.21 -14.14 -24.70
C GLN A 521 4.34 -12.72 -24.16
N ILE A 522 4.54 -12.57 -22.84
CA ILE A 522 4.78 -11.27 -22.20
C ILE A 522 6.12 -10.69 -22.65
N MET A 523 7.11 -11.54 -22.89
CA MET A 523 8.38 -11.15 -23.48
C MET A 523 8.29 -10.80 -24.97
N HIS A 524 7.31 -11.25 -25.72
CA HIS A 524 7.12 -10.83 -27.10
C HIS A 524 6.39 -9.49 -27.19
N ASN A 525 5.39 -9.29 -26.33
CA ASN A 525 4.51 -8.13 -26.35
C ASN A 525 4.37 -7.45 -24.96
N PRO A 526 5.41 -6.73 -24.48
CA PRO A 526 5.39 -6.07 -23.16
C PRO A 526 4.22 -5.07 -23.00
N ASN A 527 3.81 -4.41 -24.09
CA ASN A 527 2.79 -3.35 -24.08
C ASN A 527 1.34 -3.85 -23.91
N SER A 528 1.06 -5.15 -24.12
CA SER A 528 -0.29 -5.69 -23.92
C SER A 528 -0.62 -5.89 -22.43
N ALA A 529 0.39 -6.20 -21.60
CA ALA A 529 0.26 -6.37 -20.15
C ALA A 529 0.17 -5.02 -19.40
N SER A 530 0.91 -4.00 -19.85
CA SER A 530 0.96 -2.66 -19.24
C SER A 530 -0.42 -1.95 -19.19
N LYS A 531 -1.34 -2.28 -20.09
CA LYS A 531 -2.71 -1.70 -20.11
C LYS A 531 -3.59 -2.18 -18.95
N GLN A 532 -3.31 -3.34 -18.36
CA GLN A 532 -4.05 -3.83 -17.19
C GLN A 532 -3.48 -3.31 -15.86
N THR A 533 -2.18 -3.05 -15.79
CA THR A 533 -1.50 -2.54 -14.57
C THR A 533 -1.63 -1.03 -14.37
N LYS A 534 -1.82 -0.23 -15.42
CA LYS A 534 -1.98 1.24 -15.31
C LYS A 534 -3.29 1.71 -14.64
N LYS A 535 -4.23 0.83 -14.29
CA LYS A 535 -5.45 1.19 -13.54
C LYS A 535 -5.30 1.18 -12.01
N LYS A 536 -4.13 0.88 -11.44
CA LYS A 536 -3.94 0.94 -9.99
C LYS A 536 -3.07 2.12 -9.59
N LYS A 537 -3.65 2.95 -8.71
CA LYS A 537 -3.07 4.10 -8.03
C LYS A 537 -1.60 3.83 -7.71
N THR A 538 -0.72 4.70 -8.20
CA THR A 538 0.59 4.93 -7.61
C THR A 538 0.40 5.00 -6.10
N VAL A 539 0.87 3.99 -5.38
CA VAL A 539 1.08 4.08 -3.94
C VAL A 539 2.21 5.09 -3.81
N LYS A 540 1.84 6.36 -3.63
CA LYS A 540 2.76 7.36 -3.09
C LYS A 540 3.34 6.73 -1.82
N ILE A 541 4.66 6.75 -1.69
CA ILE A 541 5.30 6.70 -0.38
C ILE A 541 4.56 7.75 0.45
N CYS A 542 3.77 7.30 1.42
CA CYS A 542 2.88 8.15 2.19
C CYS A 542 3.73 8.84 3.24
N PHE A 543 4.44 9.90 2.84
CA PHE A 543 4.65 11.01 3.77
C PHE A 543 3.27 11.64 3.92
N THR A 544 2.76 11.75 5.15
CA THR A 544 1.46 12.38 5.40
C THR A 544 1.55 13.87 5.07
N ASP A 545 1.30 14.23 3.81
CA ASP A 545 1.09 15.61 3.38
C ASP A 545 -0.35 15.83 2.92
N ARG A 546 -0.99 16.71 3.69
CA ARG A 546 -2.24 17.48 3.54
C ARG A 546 -3.15 17.20 2.34
N GLU A 547 -4.42 16.98 2.68
CA GLU A 547 -5.57 17.22 1.80
C GLU A 547 -5.70 18.73 1.47
N GLU A 548 -5.43 19.10 0.22
CA GLU A 548 -5.94 20.34 -0.37
C GLU A 548 -6.89 19.98 -1.52
N ARG A 549 -8.19 20.22 -1.32
CA ARG A 549 -9.18 20.24 -2.41
C ARG A 549 -9.13 21.62 -3.06
N GLY A 550 -8.68 21.67 -4.30
CA GLY A 550 -8.91 22.78 -5.22
C GLY A 550 -9.45 22.23 -6.53
N GLN A 551 -10.66 22.66 -6.92
CA GLN A 551 -11.20 22.46 -8.26
C GLN A 551 -10.48 23.42 -9.21
N GLY A 552 -9.79 22.89 -10.20
CA GLY A 552 -9.25 23.63 -11.33
C GLY A 552 -9.31 22.73 -12.56
N GLU A 553 -10.04 23.17 -13.59
CA GLU A 553 -10.09 22.50 -14.89
C GLU A 553 -8.72 22.61 -15.58
N GLU A 554 -8.10 21.48 -15.91
CA GLU A 554 -6.90 21.44 -16.77
C GLU A 554 -7.31 21.32 -18.26
N PRO A 555 -6.60 22.02 -19.17
CA PRO A 555 -6.89 22.01 -20.61
C PRO A 555 -6.46 20.68 -21.28
N PRO A 556 -7.06 20.31 -22.43
CA PRO A 556 -6.79 19.03 -23.07
C PRO A 556 -5.38 19.02 -23.67
N MET A 557 -4.50 18.22 -23.09
CA MET A 557 -3.16 17.99 -23.61
C MET A 557 -3.23 16.89 -24.68
N GLU A 558 -2.95 17.26 -25.93
CA GLU A 558 -2.84 16.35 -27.07
C GLU A 558 -1.78 15.26 -26.81
N SER A 559 -2.15 14.00 -27.04
CA SER A 559 -1.27 12.84 -26.93
C SER A 559 -0.26 12.82 -28.09
N PRO A 560 1.06 12.77 -27.84
CA PRO A 560 2.02 12.47 -28.89
C PRO A 560 1.84 11.01 -29.34
N ALA A 561 1.77 10.79 -30.65
CA ALA A 561 1.75 9.46 -31.25
C ALA A 561 3.01 8.68 -30.84
N LEU A 562 2.83 7.51 -30.22
CA LEU A 562 3.92 6.61 -29.81
C LEU A 562 4.43 5.81 -31.02
N GLU A 563 5.67 6.07 -31.42
CA GLU A 563 6.41 5.27 -32.41
C GLU A 563 6.72 3.86 -31.85
N GLU A 564 6.50 2.82 -32.66
CA GLU A 564 6.88 1.43 -32.37
C GLU A 564 8.41 1.27 -32.44
N GLN A 565 9.09 1.38 -31.30
CA GLN A 565 10.53 1.13 -31.21
C GLN A 565 10.83 -0.38 -31.26
N HIS A 566 11.40 -0.85 -32.37
CA HIS A 566 11.91 -2.21 -32.58
C HIS A 566 13.29 -2.38 -31.91
N TYR A 567 13.44 -3.37 -31.02
CA TYR A 567 14.72 -3.73 -30.37
C TYR A 567 15.21 -5.08 -30.92
N PRO A 568 16.27 -5.11 -31.76
CA PRO A 568 16.68 -6.33 -32.47
C PRO A 568 17.30 -7.41 -31.58
N LEU A 569 18.02 -7.04 -30.50
CA LEU A 569 18.71 -7.99 -29.61
C LEU A 569 17.74 -8.93 -28.88
N ARG A 570 16.65 -8.38 -28.33
CA ARG A 570 15.58 -9.15 -27.68
C ARG A 570 14.95 -10.13 -28.64
N ASN A 571 14.59 -9.62 -29.81
CA ASN A 571 13.84 -10.37 -30.80
C ASN A 571 14.70 -11.52 -31.35
N GLY A 572 16.02 -11.35 -31.44
CA GLY A 572 16.96 -12.42 -31.74
C GLY A 572 16.95 -13.52 -30.66
N HIS A 573 17.38 -13.22 -29.44
CA HIS A 573 17.48 -14.22 -28.37
C HIS A 573 16.15 -14.91 -28.04
N LEU A 574 15.05 -14.14 -28.04
CA LEU A 574 13.71 -14.68 -27.81
C LEU A 574 13.30 -15.64 -28.93
N LEU A 575 13.54 -15.28 -30.19
CA LEU A 575 13.18 -16.12 -31.33
C LEU A 575 14.05 -17.38 -31.41
N ASP A 576 15.35 -17.27 -31.11
CA ASP A 576 16.27 -18.41 -31.01
C ASP A 576 15.78 -19.40 -29.95
N LEU A 577 15.42 -18.90 -28.76
CA LEU A 577 14.86 -19.73 -27.69
C LEU A 577 13.55 -20.38 -28.11
N VAL A 578 12.63 -19.64 -28.74
CA VAL A 578 11.36 -20.21 -29.23
C VAL A 578 11.62 -21.30 -30.27
N CYS A 579 12.56 -21.11 -31.19
CA CYS A 579 12.92 -22.13 -32.17
C CYS A 579 13.48 -23.39 -31.49
N GLN A 580 14.42 -23.22 -30.55
CA GLN A 580 14.99 -24.33 -29.79
C GLN A 580 13.92 -25.13 -29.04
N LEU A 581 13.01 -24.45 -28.33
CA LEU A 581 11.93 -25.11 -27.60
C LEU A 581 10.94 -25.78 -28.54
N ALA A 582 10.62 -25.18 -29.68
CA ALA A 582 9.67 -25.72 -30.64
C ALA A 582 10.21 -26.97 -31.35
N GLU A 583 11.50 -26.98 -31.72
CA GLU A 583 12.20 -28.15 -32.28
C GLU A 583 12.20 -29.33 -31.30
N LEU A 584 12.62 -29.07 -30.06
CA LEU A 584 12.65 -30.06 -28.99
C LEU A 584 11.25 -30.63 -28.72
N ASN A 585 10.26 -29.74 -28.58
CA ASN A 585 8.87 -30.10 -28.34
C ASN A 585 8.29 -30.99 -29.47
N MET A 586 8.69 -30.76 -30.72
CA MET A 586 8.28 -31.60 -31.86
C MET A 586 8.78 -33.04 -31.81
N LEU A 587 9.90 -33.30 -31.14
CA LEU A 587 10.37 -34.66 -30.91
C LEU A 587 9.36 -35.45 -30.06
N TYR A 588 8.83 -34.83 -29.02
CA TYR A 588 7.82 -35.43 -28.14
C TYR A 588 6.47 -35.59 -28.83
N VAL A 589 6.02 -34.57 -29.57
CA VAL A 589 4.78 -34.63 -30.35
C VAL A 589 4.85 -35.73 -31.42
N SER A 590 5.96 -35.82 -32.15
CA SER A 590 6.07 -36.73 -33.30
C SER A 590 6.45 -38.16 -32.93
N LYS A 591 7.31 -38.37 -31.92
CA LYS A 591 7.79 -39.70 -31.54
C LYS A 591 7.01 -40.34 -30.40
N ARG A 592 6.39 -39.53 -29.53
CA ARG A 592 5.71 -40.00 -28.32
C ARG A 592 4.23 -39.61 -28.25
N GLU A 593 3.70 -39.01 -29.32
CA GLU A 593 2.30 -38.60 -29.44
C GLU A 593 1.78 -37.75 -28.28
N SER A 594 2.66 -36.98 -27.63
CA SER A 594 2.31 -36.28 -26.39
C SER A 594 1.39 -35.08 -26.65
N GLU A 595 0.17 -35.15 -26.13
CA GLU A 595 -0.85 -34.09 -26.28
C GLU A 595 -0.50 -32.82 -25.50
N ARG A 596 0.17 -32.93 -24.34
CA ARG A 596 0.62 -31.77 -23.54
C ARG A 596 1.62 -30.91 -24.31
N HIS A 597 2.60 -31.56 -24.93
CA HIS A 597 3.60 -30.95 -25.81
C HIS A 597 2.96 -30.34 -27.06
N LEU A 598 1.95 -31.01 -27.64
CA LEU A 598 1.22 -30.48 -28.79
C LEU A 598 0.41 -29.22 -28.44
N ARG A 599 -0.24 -29.18 -27.28
CA ARG A 599 -0.92 -27.96 -26.78
C ARG A 599 0.09 -26.83 -26.53
N PHE A 600 1.23 -27.11 -25.92
CA PHE A 600 2.30 -26.13 -25.74
C PHE A 600 2.82 -25.60 -27.09
N LEU A 601 2.99 -26.47 -28.09
CA LEU A 601 3.39 -26.05 -29.44
C LEU A 601 2.37 -25.08 -30.05
N SER A 602 1.09 -25.36 -29.88
CA SER A 602 0.02 -24.48 -30.37
C SER A 602 0.12 -23.09 -29.74
N GLN A 603 0.36 -23.03 -28.43
CA GLN A 603 0.53 -21.77 -27.71
C GLN A 603 1.74 -20.97 -28.22
N LEU A 604 2.88 -21.64 -28.47
CA LEU A 604 4.07 -21.00 -29.06
C LEU A 604 3.76 -20.46 -30.46
N LEU A 605 3.19 -21.27 -31.35
CA LEU A 605 2.87 -20.88 -32.73
C LEU A 605 1.89 -19.70 -32.79
N ARG A 606 0.90 -19.69 -31.89
CA ARG A 606 -0.08 -18.60 -31.78
C ARG A 606 0.55 -17.26 -31.45
N VAL A 607 1.64 -17.25 -30.69
CA VAL A 607 2.35 -16.04 -30.27
C VAL A 607 3.46 -15.66 -31.25
N PHE A 608 4.13 -16.67 -31.82
CA PHE A 608 5.29 -16.53 -32.71
C PHE A 608 5.05 -17.15 -34.09
N PRO A 609 4.13 -16.60 -34.91
CA PRO A 609 3.94 -17.01 -36.30
C PRO A 609 5.12 -16.49 -37.14
N SER A 610 6.26 -17.18 -37.07
CA SER A 610 7.50 -16.81 -37.76
C SER A 610 7.95 -17.94 -38.71
N PRO A 611 8.39 -17.61 -39.94
CA PRO A 611 8.93 -18.61 -40.87
C PRO A 611 10.06 -19.46 -40.28
N GLN A 612 10.91 -18.87 -39.42
CA GLN A 612 12.01 -19.56 -38.77
C GLN A 612 11.52 -20.62 -37.77
N VAL A 613 10.46 -20.30 -37.01
CA VAL A 613 9.83 -21.27 -36.09
C VAL A 613 9.24 -22.42 -36.88
N PHE A 614 8.53 -22.17 -37.98
CA PHE A 614 8.01 -23.26 -38.82
C PHE A 614 9.11 -24.08 -39.49
N GLN A 615 10.27 -23.47 -39.77
CA GLN A 615 11.40 -24.16 -40.38
C GLN A 615 11.95 -25.26 -39.47
N VAL A 616 12.09 -25.00 -38.17
CA VAL A 616 12.62 -25.99 -37.22
C VAL A 616 11.63 -27.10 -36.85
N LEU A 617 10.35 -26.96 -37.20
CA LEU A 617 9.32 -27.99 -36.96
C LEU A 617 9.28 -29.09 -38.03
N LEU A 618 10.02 -28.90 -39.11
CA LEU A 618 10.05 -29.78 -40.26
C LEU A 618 11.44 -30.40 -40.40
N ARG A 619 11.49 -31.67 -40.82
CA ARG A 619 12.77 -32.28 -41.18
C ARG A 619 13.28 -31.74 -42.52
N PRO A 620 14.59 -31.70 -42.78
CA PRO A 620 15.13 -31.26 -44.07
C PRO A 620 14.57 -32.03 -45.27
N GLU A 621 14.21 -33.29 -45.09
CA GLU A 621 13.57 -34.13 -46.12
C GLU A 621 12.11 -33.73 -46.38
N GLU A 622 11.42 -33.22 -45.36
CA GLU A 622 10.01 -32.78 -45.40
C GLU A 622 9.83 -31.45 -46.15
N MET A 623 10.91 -30.67 -46.32
CA MET A 623 10.91 -29.41 -47.07
C MET A 623 11.09 -29.56 -48.58
N LYS A 624 11.27 -30.79 -49.08
CA LYS A 624 11.43 -31.08 -50.52
C LYS A 624 10.23 -31.88 -51.03
N PRO A 625 9.20 -31.24 -51.59
CA PRO A 625 8.09 -32.01 -52.15
C PRO A 625 8.24 -32.25 -53.66
N GLU A 626 7.79 -33.41 -54.13
CA GLU A 626 7.30 -33.60 -55.50
C GLU A 626 5.95 -32.88 -55.65
N MET A 627 5.95 -31.55 -55.75
CA MET A 627 4.75 -30.77 -56.03
C MET A 627 4.70 -30.35 -57.49
N GLY A 628 3.53 -30.50 -58.11
CA GLY A 628 3.31 -30.14 -59.52
C GLY A 628 3.69 -28.67 -59.82
N PRO A 629 4.04 -28.34 -61.08
CA PRO A 629 4.62 -27.05 -61.46
C PRO A 629 3.78 -25.80 -61.09
N GLU A 630 2.48 -25.96 -60.85
CA GLU A 630 1.55 -24.88 -60.45
C GLU A 630 1.70 -24.43 -58.97
N LEU A 631 2.35 -25.23 -58.11
CA LEU A 631 2.48 -25.00 -56.67
C LEU A 631 3.91 -24.64 -56.23
N ARG A 632 4.84 -24.40 -57.17
CA ARG A 632 6.25 -24.05 -56.89
C ARG A 632 6.44 -22.91 -55.87
N PRO A 633 5.65 -21.81 -55.87
CA PRO A 633 5.81 -20.75 -54.85
C PRO A 633 5.30 -21.15 -53.45
N LEU A 634 4.44 -22.18 -53.34
CA LEU A 634 4.04 -22.77 -52.06
C LEU A 634 5.09 -23.76 -51.52
N ALA A 635 5.97 -24.26 -52.38
CA ALA A 635 6.95 -25.28 -52.03
C ALA A 635 8.07 -24.76 -51.11
N GLU A 636 8.25 -23.43 -51.01
CA GLU A 636 9.31 -22.81 -50.20
C GLU A 636 8.84 -22.31 -48.82
N ASN A 637 7.52 -22.28 -48.55
CA ASN A 637 7.01 -21.77 -47.28
C ASN A 637 6.87 -22.89 -46.23
N ALA A 638 7.74 -22.87 -45.22
CA ALA A 638 7.74 -23.85 -44.14
C ALA A 638 6.40 -23.95 -43.40
N ALA A 639 5.66 -22.85 -43.24
CA ALA A 639 4.36 -22.86 -42.56
C ALA A 639 3.30 -23.66 -43.34
N VAL A 640 3.34 -23.61 -44.68
CA VAL A 640 2.44 -24.38 -45.55
C VAL A 640 2.73 -25.87 -45.44
N HIS A 641 4.01 -26.23 -45.44
CA HIS A 641 4.44 -27.62 -45.27
C HIS A 641 4.04 -28.19 -43.92
N PHE A 642 4.24 -27.43 -42.85
CA PHE A 642 3.81 -27.80 -41.51
C PHE A 642 2.28 -28.02 -41.45
N LEU A 643 1.49 -27.11 -42.03
CA LEU A 643 0.03 -27.23 -42.11
C LEU A 643 -0.42 -28.51 -42.83
N LEU A 644 0.16 -28.80 -44.00
CA LEU A 644 -0.23 -29.93 -44.83
C LEU A 644 0.25 -31.28 -44.27
N GLN A 645 1.48 -31.34 -43.78
CA GLN A 645 2.10 -32.59 -43.35
C GLN A 645 1.85 -32.94 -41.89
N ARG A 646 1.53 -31.96 -41.03
CA ARG A 646 1.34 -32.20 -39.58
C ARG A 646 -0.09 -31.90 -39.15
N VAL A 647 -0.49 -30.63 -39.21
CA VAL A 647 -1.77 -30.16 -38.65
C VAL A 647 -2.97 -30.87 -39.31
N THR A 648 -2.93 -31.06 -40.63
CA THR A 648 -3.99 -31.77 -41.37
C THR A 648 -4.10 -33.24 -40.95
N ILE A 649 -3.00 -33.89 -40.56
CA ILE A 649 -3.00 -35.27 -40.08
C ILE A 649 -3.59 -35.31 -38.67
N TRP A 650 -3.16 -34.42 -37.77
CA TRP A 650 -3.69 -34.36 -36.40
C TRP A 650 -5.19 -34.05 -36.35
N LEU A 651 -5.70 -33.21 -37.25
CA LEU A 651 -7.13 -32.90 -37.38
C LEU A 651 -7.99 -34.08 -37.88
N LYS A 652 -7.38 -35.07 -38.55
CA LYS A 652 -8.07 -36.25 -39.12
C LYS A 652 -8.11 -37.44 -38.17
N GLN A 653 -7.51 -37.34 -36.98
CA GLN A 653 -7.53 -38.42 -36.00
C GLN A 653 -8.90 -38.44 -35.29
N ASP A 654 -9.68 -39.49 -35.55
CA ASP A 654 -11.09 -39.62 -35.13
C ASP A 654 -11.27 -39.63 -33.59
N ASP A 655 -10.21 -39.92 -32.84
CA ASP A 655 -10.23 -40.16 -31.40
C ASP A 655 -10.06 -38.88 -30.56
N ARG A 656 -9.74 -37.73 -31.18
CA ARG A 656 -9.45 -36.47 -30.48
C ARG A 656 -10.72 -35.67 -30.17
N LYS A 657 -10.99 -35.44 -28.88
CA LYS A 657 -12.17 -34.72 -28.40
C LYS A 657 -12.03 -33.19 -28.35
N ASP A 658 -10.81 -32.69 -28.27
CA ASP A 658 -10.48 -31.25 -28.19
C ASP A 658 -9.54 -30.89 -29.35
N THR A 659 -10.02 -30.07 -30.30
CA THR A 659 -9.27 -29.66 -31.50
C THR A 659 -9.09 -28.14 -31.61
N ASP A 660 -9.53 -27.36 -30.62
CA ASP A 660 -9.48 -25.89 -30.65
C ASP A 660 -8.05 -25.37 -30.82
N PHE A 661 -7.09 -25.99 -30.13
CA PHE A 661 -5.68 -25.63 -30.23
C PHE A 661 -5.06 -25.98 -31.59
N LEU A 662 -5.62 -26.94 -32.35
CA LEU A 662 -5.18 -27.24 -33.72
C LEU A 662 -5.68 -26.17 -34.70
N VAL A 663 -6.85 -25.60 -34.45
CA VAL A 663 -7.38 -24.47 -35.23
C VAL A 663 -6.47 -23.24 -35.06
N ASP A 664 -5.96 -22.99 -33.86
CA ASP A 664 -4.96 -21.94 -33.62
C ASP A 664 -3.67 -22.16 -34.46
N MET A 665 -3.22 -23.41 -34.63
CA MET A 665 -2.08 -23.73 -35.49
C MET A 665 -2.37 -23.46 -36.98
N VAL A 666 -3.61 -23.71 -37.44
CA VAL A 666 -4.04 -23.36 -38.80
C VAL A 666 -3.94 -21.85 -39.00
N PHE A 667 -4.52 -21.05 -38.09
CA PHE A 667 -4.45 -19.60 -38.18
C PHE A 667 -3.02 -19.07 -38.14
N SER A 668 -2.18 -19.63 -37.26
CA SER A 668 -0.76 -19.26 -37.15
C SER A 668 0.00 -19.55 -38.45
N SER A 669 -0.25 -20.70 -39.07
CA SER A 669 0.36 -21.07 -40.36
C SER A 669 -0.09 -20.13 -41.49
N LEU A 670 -1.37 -19.76 -41.49
CA LEU A 670 -1.95 -18.83 -42.47
C LEU A 670 -1.41 -17.40 -42.32
N GLN A 671 -1.09 -16.95 -41.10
CA GLN A 671 -0.47 -15.64 -40.88
C GLN A 671 0.91 -15.49 -41.56
N CYS A 672 1.62 -16.60 -41.74
CA CYS A 672 2.90 -16.64 -42.47
C CYS A 672 2.74 -16.80 -44.00
N CYS A 673 1.50 -16.84 -44.52
CA CYS A 673 1.21 -16.97 -45.94
C CYS A 673 0.74 -15.63 -46.51
N PHE A 674 1.38 -15.12 -47.57
CA PHE A 674 0.94 -13.87 -48.23
C PHE A 674 -0.50 -14.00 -48.80
N CYS A 675 -1.27 -12.91 -48.79
CA CYS A 675 -2.71 -12.87 -49.12
C CYS A 675 -3.08 -13.47 -50.51
N SER A 676 -2.16 -13.46 -51.47
CA SER A 676 -2.36 -14.05 -52.81
C SER A 676 -2.33 -15.59 -52.84
N PHE A 677 -1.89 -16.23 -51.76
CA PHE A 677 -1.76 -17.68 -51.63
C PHE A 677 -3.02 -18.38 -51.09
N TRP A 678 -3.92 -17.61 -50.45
CA TRP A 678 -5.20 -18.09 -49.90
C TRP A 678 -6.04 -18.85 -50.94
N PHE A 679 -6.14 -18.32 -52.17
CA PHE A 679 -6.91 -18.91 -53.26
C PHE A 679 -6.32 -20.22 -53.81
N ARG A 680 -5.00 -20.45 -53.68
CA ARG A 680 -4.33 -21.65 -54.19
C ARG A 680 -4.38 -22.80 -53.19
N LEU A 681 -4.21 -22.54 -51.90
CA LEU A 681 -4.41 -23.53 -50.83
C LEU A 681 -5.86 -24.05 -50.80
N TRP A 682 -6.83 -23.15 -51.01
CA TRP A 682 -8.26 -23.47 -51.17
C TRP A 682 -8.48 -24.55 -52.26
N LYS A 683 -7.83 -24.42 -53.43
CA LYS A 683 -7.98 -25.39 -54.54
C LYS A 683 -7.38 -26.77 -54.25
N VAL A 684 -6.34 -26.85 -53.42
CA VAL A 684 -5.66 -28.13 -53.10
C VAL A 684 -6.47 -28.95 -52.08
N TRP A 685 -7.04 -28.30 -51.07
CA TRP A 685 -7.86 -28.95 -50.04
C TRP A 685 -9.18 -29.57 -50.57
N LEU A 686 -9.63 -29.18 -51.76
CA LEU A 686 -10.86 -29.65 -52.38
C LEU A 686 -10.67 -30.73 -53.47
N ARG A 687 -9.45 -31.23 -53.72
CA ARG A 687 -9.27 -32.35 -54.68
C ARG A 687 -9.88 -33.64 -54.10
N PRO A 688 -10.86 -34.28 -54.78
CA PRO A 688 -11.42 -35.54 -54.32
C PRO A 688 -10.41 -36.67 -54.58
N SER A 689 -10.06 -37.44 -53.54
CA SER A 689 -9.37 -38.73 -53.73
C SER A 689 -10.37 -39.76 -54.26
N PRO A 690 -10.01 -40.64 -55.21
CA PRO A 690 -10.93 -41.64 -55.76
C PRO A 690 -11.00 -42.90 -54.87
N TRP A 691 -12.20 -43.51 -54.80
CA TRP A 691 -12.55 -44.87 -54.28
C TRP A 691 -13.19 -44.96 -52.86
N PRO A 692 -14.10 -45.93 -52.61
CA PRO A 692 -15.54 -45.74 -52.81
C PRO A 692 -16.39 -45.89 -51.53
N ARG A 693 -17.64 -45.41 -51.65
CA ARG A 693 -18.73 -45.32 -50.66
C ARG A 693 -18.96 -46.57 -49.80
N ARG A 694 -19.10 -46.39 -48.47
CA ARG A 694 -20.22 -46.87 -47.62
C ARG A 694 -20.41 -45.99 -46.37
N PRO A 695 -21.60 -45.97 -45.73
CA PRO A 695 -22.09 -44.84 -44.93
C PRO A 695 -22.12 -45.12 -43.42
N ALA A 696 -21.87 -44.09 -42.59
CA ALA A 696 -22.70 -43.67 -41.45
C ALA A 696 -21.91 -42.82 -40.43
N VAL A 697 -22.40 -41.59 -40.24
CA VAL A 697 -22.50 -40.80 -39.00
C VAL A 697 -21.19 -40.44 -38.26
N SER A 698 -20.96 -39.11 -38.14
CA SER A 698 -20.04 -38.38 -37.22
C SER A 698 -18.77 -37.71 -37.78
N CYS A 699 -18.67 -37.45 -39.09
CA CYS A 699 -17.62 -36.59 -39.64
C CYS A 699 -18.20 -35.38 -40.42
N LEU A 700 -18.69 -34.37 -39.71
CA LEU A 700 -19.13 -33.10 -40.31
C LEU A 700 -18.72 -31.91 -39.42
N SER A 701 -17.44 -31.56 -39.35
CA SER A 701 -17.02 -30.33 -38.65
C SER A 701 -16.06 -29.41 -39.42
N LEU A 702 -15.25 -29.88 -40.37
CA LEU A 702 -14.41 -28.98 -41.21
C LEU A 702 -14.92 -28.79 -42.64
N SER A 703 -15.47 -29.84 -43.27
CA SER A 703 -16.03 -29.73 -44.62
C SER A 703 -17.22 -28.77 -44.67
N SER A 704 -18.06 -28.74 -43.64
CA SER A 704 -19.25 -27.87 -43.59
C SER A 704 -18.90 -26.39 -43.47
N VAL A 705 -17.89 -26.03 -42.66
CA VAL A 705 -17.41 -24.64 -42.50
C VAL A 705 -16.81 -24.10 -43.80
N LEU A 706 -16.07 -24.94 -44.53
CA LEU A 706 -15.46 -24.60 -45.82
C LEU A 706 -16.47 -24.62 -47.00
N ILE A 707 -17.54 -25.42 -46.92
CA ILE A 707 -18.63 -25.44 -47.91
C ILE A 707 -19.56 -24.22 -47.76
N LEU A 708 -19.75 -23.69 -46.55
CA LEU A 708 -20.58 -22.50 -46.28
C LEU A 708 -19.97 -21.19 -46.78
N LEU A 709 -18.63 -21.04 -46.75
CA LEU A 709 -17.93 -19.91 -47.38
C LEU A 709 -18.16 -19.85 -48.90
N LYS A 710 -18.52 -20.96 -49.53
CA LYS A 710 -18.82 -21.06 -50.98
C LYS A 710 -20.27 -20.67 -51.33
N ARG A 711 -21.21 -20.66 -50.38
CA ARG A 711 -22.65 -20.52 -50.67
C ARG A 711 -23.18 -19.08 -50.54
N ASN A 712 -22.48 -18.18 -49.83
CA ASN A 712 -22.95 -16.82 -49.52
C ASN A 712 -22.28 -15.66 -50.28
N GLY A 713 -21.50 -15.92 -51.34
CA GLY A 713 -21.17 -14.91 -52.37
C GLY A 713 -20.62 -13.56 -51.88
N VAL A 714 -19.70 -13.53 -50.92
CA VAL A 714 -19.04 -12.28 -50.48
C VAL A 714 -17.76 -12.06 -51.29
N ALA A 715 -17.71 -10.96 -52.04
CA ALA A 715 -16.52 -10.53 -52.78
C ALA A 715 -15.37 -10.20 -51.82
N LEU A 716 -14.26 -10.92 -51.96
CA LEU A 716 -13.04 -10.84 -51.12
C LEU A 716 -12.08 -9.71 -51.51
N ASP A 717 -12.46 -8.82 -52.43
CA ASP A 717 -11.59 -7.74 -52.93
C ASP A 717 -11.39 -6.59 -51.93
N GLY A 718 -12.21 -6.49 -50.87
CA GLY A 718 -12.14 -5.41 -49.88
C GLY A 718 -11.16 -5.62 -48.71
N LEU A 719 -10.59 -6.82 -48.54
CA LEU A 719 -9.75 -7.14 -47.37
C LEU A 719 -8.27 -6.78 -47.53
N CYS A 720 -7.80 -6.46 -48.75
CA CYS A 720 -6.41 -6.08 -49.00
C CYS A 720 -6.05 -4.63 -48.59
N CYS A 721 -7.01 -3.81 -48.14
CA CYS A 721 -6.78 -2.37 -47.91
C CYS A 721 -6.85 -1.93 -46.44
N LEU A 722 -6.96 -2.83 -45.46
CA LEU A 722 -7.04 -2.43 -44.05
C LEU A 722 -5.68 -2.61 -43.35
N ARG A 723 -4.98 -1.49 -43.14
CA ARG A 723 -3.86 -1.40 -42.18
C ARG A 723 -4.32 -1.87 -40.80
N PRO A 724 -3.44 -2.52 -40.01
CA PRO A 724 -3.85 -3.22 -38.80
C PRO A 724 -4.12 -2.21 -37.68
N ASN A 725 -5.37 -1.77 -37.53
CA ASN A 725 -5.84 -1.21 -36.27
C ASN A 725 -6.56 -2.30 -35.49
N LYS A 726 -6.19 -2.44 -34.21
CA LYS A 726 -6.58 -3.51 -33.28
C LYS A 726 -8.10 -3.79 -33.08
N PRO A 727 -9.11 -2.96 -33.43
CA PRO A 727 -10.50 -3.33 -33.16
C PRO A 727 -11.12 -4.28 -34.21
N THR A 728 -10.56 -4.41 -35.42
CA THR A 728 -11.20 -5.17 -36.51
C THR A 728 -10.97 -6.68 -36.44
N ALA A 729 -9.84 -7.13 -35.87
CA ALA A 729 -9.55 -8.56 -35.75
C ALA A 729 -10.45 -9.26 -34.71
N ASP A 730 -10.72 -8.60 -33.57
CA ASP A 730 -11.61 -9.13 -32.54
C ASP A 730 -13.09 -9.07 -32.95
N PHE A 731 -13.47 -8.10 -33.80
CA PHE A 731 -14.81 -8.03 -34.39
C PHE A 731 -15.06 -9.17 -35.37
N VAL A 732 -14.09 -9.47 -36.26
CA VAL A 732 -14.18 -10.61 -37.18
C VAL A 732 -14.19 -11.93 -36.40
N ARG A 733 -13.34 -12.08 -35.38
CA ARG A 733 -13.28 -13.29 -34.54
C ARG A 733 -14.60 -13.54 -33.77
N ASN A 734 -15.16 -12.53 -33.12
CA ASN A 734 -16.41 -12.67 -32.33
C ASN A 734 -17.67 -12.76 -33.18
N HIS A 735 -17.71 -12.10 -34.34
CA HIS A 735 -18.87 -12.15 -35.23
C HIS A 735 -18.98 -13.51 -35.93
N TRP A 736 -17.86 -14.08 -36.40
CA TRP A 736 -17.85 -15.42 -36.98
C TRP A 736 -18.09 -16.53 -35.93
N PHE A 737 -17.59 -16.37 -34.71
CA PHE A 737 -17.84 -17.32 -33.62
C PHE A 737 -19.31 -17.36 -33.19
N ASN A 738 -19.97 -16.19 -33.05
CA ASN A 738 -21.41 -16.15 -32.75
C ASN A 738 -22.28 -16.69 -33.89
N ILE A 739 -21.87 -16.54 -35.15
CA ILE A 739 -22.58 -17.11 -36.31
C ILE A 739 -22.44 -18.63 -36.34
N LEU A 740 -21.24 -19.17 -36.06
CA LEU A 740 -20.99 -20.61 -35.98
C LEU A 740 -21.70 -21.27 -34.78
N LEU A 741 -21.75 -20.58 -33.63
CA LEU A 741 -22.41 -21.08 -32.42
C LEU A 741 -23.95 -21.06 -32.53
N LYS A 742 -24.54 -20.05 -33.17
CA LYS A 742 -25.99 -20.01 -33.45
C LYS A 742 -26.43 -21.14 -34.39
N TRP A 743 -25.60 -21.46 -35.39
CA TRP A 743 -25.86 -22.54 -36.35
C TRP A 743 -25.66 -23.94 -35.75
N TYR A 744 -24.74 -24.11 -34.80
CA TYR A 744 -24.52 -25.38 -34.09
C TYR A 744 -25.69 -25.72 -33.14
N ILE A 745 -26.38 -24.72 -32.59
CA ILE A 745 -27.49 -24.89 -31.64
C ILE A 745 -28.85 -25.05 -32.36
N GLU A 746 -29.07 -24.40 -33.51
CA GLU A 746 -30.38 -24.39 -34.20
C GLU A 746 -30.57 -25.47 -35.27
N GLY A 747 -29.56 -26.30 -35.55
CA GLY A 747 -29.69 -27.59 -36.25
C GLY A 747 -30.66 -27.63 -37.45
N THR A 748 -30.59 -26.66 -38.38
CA THR A 748 -31.38 -26.64 -39.62
C THR A 748 -30.54 -26.29 -40.84
#